data_AF-A0A519NE55-F1
#
_entry.id   AF-A0A519NE55-F1
#
_cell.length_a   1.000
_cell.length_b   1.000
_cell.length_c   1.000
_cell.angle_alpha   90.00
_cell.angle_beta   90.00
_cell.angle_gamma   90.00
#
_symmetry.space_group_name_H-M   'P 1'
#
loop_
_entity.id
_entity.type
_entity.pdbx_description
1 polymer ?
#
loop_
_entity_poly.entity_id
_entity_poly.type
_entity_poly.pdbx_seq_one_letter_code
_entity_poly.pdbx_strand_id
1 'polypeptide(L)'
;MKYFYTALFFVLASYAFGQWESPMDKLDERLIAGDFKALHEISDYLDSKMEIEDNLGYHLLQTRQDVVARRKIAESSFFTEAEIKLDTSLTSKKFEDFLKANAKSIKYDPEIQAFYITPFEKREVVFGLRELTKARRKLLDSLFAQNSEWLENPRQRKLWDAKDPKLLTEIASELLRKRYRRNSSYDEKEIVQRLQHLAGTIVGVKDHVGKLNFHSDEDFYTESKLNLYIFFVRNYRKFYWNASENRFATKDLPMEKNDRERELFDQLFSGNDKDALEAFTILTQSDTAKVAALCNEFEAISSVSRANYVLPLFPFRFLKQLSILTSYCQANQISLNLSRSHLLSCRKLETKMDARQTRQLEDDLINSLTLAEISAFEYHFLIRLYSFDSMVSVSRILDKFYSRHWNEVVENQQELALYLKKAELFKRFQISGSCRNYLLKFRHADGNIAKTLKELKTQDVQIEESRKKALLEMRLPIYFEVEKKWGEDNRDTIVVDLVGLYRKVIKDSVGNRYLESDVQKVLSLGNYDQMEQLFEIATNYKFDREQDRYEFLDRDFGFDPIDFSQPGVAKRFLENYRSMSQNELYEYYLDEIGISRKTDGELDFAKMYDILKYDSQTEFVGGATKTSAVYMIVKLLEIKFATTLGYPKKLCNSSGIYGCSIRERSGDWRHFLEEKGLVSKSFQTPVSFSLIPD
;
A
#
# COMPACT_ATOMS: atom_id res chain seq x y z
N MET A 1 -32.42 30.72 11.39
CA MET A 1 -30.96 30.60 11.17
C MET A 1 -30.53 29.25 10.58
N LYS A 2 -30.96 28.09 11.11
CA LYS A 2 -30.61 26.76 10.53
C LYS A 2 -31.02 26.55 9.06
N TYR A 3 -32.16 27.09 8.62
CA TYR A 3 -32.59 27.00 7.21
C TYR A 3 -31.83 27.92 6.24
N PHE A 4 -31.20 28.99 6.76
CA PHE A 4 -30.46 29.94 5.92
C PHE A 4 -29.07 29.39 5.57
N TYR A 5 -28.44 28.65 6.48
CA TYR A 5 -27.15 28.00 6.22
C TYR A 5 -27.28 26.80 5.28
N THR A 6 -28.35 26.00 5.36
CA THR A 6 -28.57 24.90 4.41
C THR A 6 -28.87 25.41 3.00
N ALA A 7 -29.64 26.50 2.88
CA ALA A 7 -29.90 27.15 1.60
C ALA A 7 -28.65 27.84 1.03
N LEU A 8 -27.83 28.50 1.87
CA LEU A 8 -26.58 29.13 1.43
C LEU A 8 -25.51 28.08 1.06
N PHE A 9 -25.48 26.92 1.72
CA PHE A 9 -24.60 25.80 1.35
C PHE A 9 -25.04 25.15 0.03
N PHE A 10 -26.35 25.02 -0.22
CA PHE A 10 -26.85 24.60 -1.52
C PHE A 10 -26.60 25.65 -2.60
N VAL A 11 -26.76 26.95 -2.33
CA VAL A 11 -26.51 28.01 -3.32
C VAL A 11 -25.01 28.17 -3.59
N LEU A 12 -24.13 28.04 -2.60
CA LEU A 12 -22.67 28.09 -2.80
C LEU A 12 -22.13 26.78 -3.41
N ALA A 13 -22.72 25.62 -3.10
CA ALA A 13 -22.45 24.40 -3.83
C ALA A 13 -22.94 24.53 -5.28
N SER A 14 -24.13 25.06 -5.54
CA SER A 14 -24.63 25.33 -6.90
C SER A 14 -23.84 26.42 -7.63
N TYR A 15 -23.13 27.31 -6.94
CA TYR A 15 -22.22 28.29 -7.54
C TYR A 15 -20.80 27.73 -7.74
N ALA A 16 -20.35 26.78 -6.90
CA ALA A 16 -19.11 26.03 -7.09
C ALA A 16 -19.25 24.88 -8.11
N PHE A 17 -20.46 24.34 -8.27
CA PHE A 17 -20.88 23.38 -9.30
C PHE A 17 -21.66 24.04 -10.44
N GLY A 18 -21.79 25.37 -10.42
CA GLY A 18 -22.21 26.18 -11.55
C GLY A 18 -21.08 26.24 -12.56
N GLN A 19 -20.65 25.07 -13.02
CA GLN A 19 -19.73 24.95 -14.12
C GLN A 19 -20.36 25.70 -15.28
N TRP A 20 -19.66 26.73 -15.73
CA TRP A 20 -19.96 27.33 -17.01
C TRP A 20 -19.82 26.19 -18.01
N GLU A 21 -20.94 25.60 -18.44
CA GLU A 21 -20.95 24.57 -19.48
C GLU A 21 -20.14 25.11 -20.64
N SER A 22 -18.94 24.57 -20.84
CA SER A 22 -18.11 25.06 -21.93
C SER A 22 -18.85 24.76 -23.23
N PRO A 23 -18.64 25.52 -24.30
CA PRO A 23 -19.20 25.18 -25.61
C PRO A 23 -18.92 23.71 -26.01
N MET A 24 -17.80 23.14 -25.57
CA MET A 24 -17.45 21.74 -25.83
C MET A 24 -18.26 20.73 -25.01
N ASP A 25 -18.87 21.11 -23.88
CA ASP A 25 -19.74 20.23 -23.10
C ASP A 25 -21.11 20.09 -23.75
N LYS A 26 -21.66 21.20 -24.26
CA LYS A 26 -22.87 21.19 -25.10
C LYS A 26 -22.66 20.39 -26.39
N LEU A 27 -21.47 20.46 -26.98
CA LEU A 27 -21.13 19.63 -28.14
C LEU A 27 -21.08 18.15 -27.78
N ASP A 28 -20.54 17.80 -26.61
CA ASP A 28 -20.49 16.41 -26.13
C ASP A 28 -21.89 15.82 -25.93
N GLU A 29 -22.80 16.55 -25.29
CA GLU A 29 -24.20 16.14 -25.14
C GLU A 29 -24.89 15.89 -26.49
N ARG A 30 -24.63 16.76 -27.47
CA ARG A 30 -25.19 16.62 -28.83
C ARG A 30 -24.57 15.45 -29.57
N LEU A 31 -23.26 15.22 -29.43
CA LEU A 31 -22.59 14.04 -29.97
C LEU A 31 -23.17 12.75 -29.36
N ILE A 32 -23.42 12.74 -28.05
CA ILE A 32 -24.08 11.64 -27.33
C ILE A 32 -25.53 11.44 -27.80
N ALA A 33 -26.21 12.49 -28.26
CA ALA A 33 -27.54 12.39 -28.84
C ALA A 33 -27.55 11.94 -30.31
N GLY A 34 -26.39 11.80 -30.94
CA GLY A 34 -26.26 11.43 -32.35
C GLY A 34 -26.43 12.59 -33.33
N ASP A 35 -26.22 13.83 -32.89
CA ASP A 35 -26.24 15.00 -33.78
C ASP A 35 -24.99 15.02 -34.66
N PHE A 36 -25.14 14.61 -35.92
CA PHE A 36 -24.06 14.63 -36.90
C PHE A 36 -23.47 16.03 -37.13
N LYS A 37 -24.26 17.10 -36.95
CA LYS A 37 -23.77 18.48 -37.09
C LYS A 37 -22.75 18.82 -35.99
N ALA A 38 -22.88 18.22 -34.81
CA ALA A 38 -21.92 18.42 -33.72
C ALA A 38 -20.52 17.86 -34.06
N LEU A 39 -20.41 16.85 -34.94
CA LEU A 39 -19.11 16.38 -35.45
C LEU A 39 -18.42 17.46 -36.31
N HIS A 40 -19.18 18.22 -37.09
CA HIS A 40 -18.64 19.34 -37.85
C HIS A 40 -18.21 20.48 -36.91
N GLU A 41 -19.06 20.85 -35.95
CA GLU A 41 -18.79 21.96 -35.04
C GLU A 41 -17.62 21.67 -34.08
N ILE A 42 -17.44 20.43 -33.62
CA ILE A 42 -16.28 20.08 -32.78
C ILE A 42 -14.96 20.12 -33.56
N SER A 43 -15.00 20.06 -34.89
CA SER A 43 -13.81 20.13 -35.74
C SER A 43 -13.10 21.47 -35.58
N ASP A 44 -13.82 22.57 -35.34
CA ASP A 44 -13.27 23.93 -35.18
C ASP A 44 -12.27 24.04 -34.02
N TYR A 45 -12.35 23.11 -33.06
CA TYR A 45 -11.48 23.08 -31.88
C TYR A 45 -10.20 22.25 -32.09
N LEU A 46 -10.08 21.45 -33.15
CA LEU A 46 -8.92 20.56 -33.40
C LEU A 46 -7.61 21.32 -33.63
N ASP A 47 -7.69 22.52 -34.18
CA ASP A 47 -6.53 23.39 -34.40
C ASP A 47 -6.31 24.41 -33.27
N SER A 48 -7.25 24.53 -32.33
CA SER A 48 -7.19 25.49 -31.21
C SER A 48 -6.20 25.06 -30.12
N LYS A 49 -5.27 25.96 -29.78
CA LYS A 49 -4.31 25.76 -28.68
C LYS A 49 -4.69 26.48 -27.40
N MET A 50 -5.91 27.02 -27.33
CA MET A 50 -6.42 27.70 -26.15
C MET A 50 -6.42 26.76 -24.95
N GLU A 51 -5.84 27.21 -23.84
CA GLU A 51 -5.89 26.50 -22.57
C GLU A 51 -7.28 26.65 -21.94
N ILE A 52 -7.79 25.55 -21.42
CA ILE A 52 -9.08 25.45 -20.76
C ILE A 52 -8.97 24.57 -19.52
N GLU A 53 -9.93 24.74 -18.63
CA GLU A 53 -10.17 23.78 -17.56
C GLU A 53 -11.19 22.75 -18.05
N ASP A 54 -10.81 21.48 -17.98
CA ASP A 54 -11.59 20.34 -18.44
C ASP A 54 -12.03 19.51 -17.24
N ASN A 55 -13.33 19.31 -17.10
CA ASN A 55 -13.88 18.54 -16.00
C ASN A 55 -13.92 17.04 -16.35
N LEU A 56 -13.11 16.25 -15.65
CA LEU A 56 -13.06 14.79 -15.75
C LEU A 56 -13.84 14.08 -14.63
N GLY A 57 -14.86 14.75 -14.07
CA GLY A 57 -15.67 14.27 -12.95
C GLY A 57 -15.22 14.90 -11.64
N TYR A 58 -14.37 14.20 -10.88
CA TYR A 58 -13.82 14.71 -9.61
C TYR A 58 -12.46 15.40 -9.76
N HIS A 59 -11.95 15.50 -10.99
CA HIS A 59 -10.67 16.12 -11.31
C HIS A 59 -10.88 17.28 -12.29
N LEU A 60 -10.25 18.42 -11.99
CA LEU A 60 -10.12 19.54 -12.91
C LEU A 60 -8.74 19.45 -13.55
N LEU A 61 -8.71 19.32 -14.89
CA LEU A 61 -7.48 19.24 -15.65
C LEU A 61 -7.29 20.52 -16.46
N GLN A 62 -6.19 21.24 -16.24
CA GLN A 62 -5.76 22.29 -17.16
C GLN A 62 -5.17 21.64 -18.41
N THR A 63 -5.78 21.88 -19.56
CA THR A 63 -5.39 21.27 -20.84
C THR A 63 -5.76 22.17 -22.01
N ARG A 64 -5.57 21.72 -23.26
CA ARG A 64 -5.90 22.50 -24.46
C ARG A 64 -7.19 22.03 -25.13
N GLN A 65 -7.88 22.94 -25.80
CA GLN A 65 -9.10 22.64 -26.56
C GLN A 65 -8.90 21.53 -27.60
N ASP A 66 -7.78 21.52 -28.33
CA ASP A 66 -7.52 20.48 -29.33
C ASP A 66 -7.41 19.06 -28.74
N VAL A 67 -6.87 18.94 -27.52
CA VAL A 67 -6.79 17.66 -26.80
C VAL A 67 -8.19 17.19 -26.41
N VAL A 68 -9.01 18.09 -25.87
CA VAL A 68 -10.40 17.80 -25.46
C VAL A 68 -11.27 17.45 -26.66
N ALA A 69 -11.14 18.17 -27.78
CA ALA A 69 -11.88 17.92 -29.00
C ALA A 69 -11.58 16.53 -29.58
N ARG A 70 -10.29 16.16 -29.72
CA ARG A 70 -9.89 14.81 -30.19
C ARG A 70 -10.45 13.72 -29.28
N ARG A 71 -10.39 13.91 -27.96
CA ARG A 71 -10.92 12.96 -26.99
C ARG A 71 -12.44 12.80 -27.12
N LYS A 72 -13.19 13.90 -27.20
CA LYS A 72 -14.66 13.89 -27.39
C LYS A 72 -15.07 13.20 -28.71
N ILE A 73 -14.30 13.41 -29.78
CA ILE A 73 -14.48 12.66 -31.04
C ILE A 73 -14.22 11.17 -30.82
N ALA A 74 -13.11 10.79 -30.19
CA ALA A 74 -12.76 9.38 -29.94
C ALA A 74 -13.76 8.65 -29.04
N GLU A 75 -14.37 9.34 -28.07
CA GLU A 75 -15.39 8.76 -27.18
C GLU A 75 -16.77 8.67 -27.84
N SER A 76 -17.06 9.56 -28.79
CA SER A 76 -18.36 9.64 -29.49
C SER A 76 -18.34 8.97 -30.86
N SER A 77 -17.20 8.47 -31.30
CA SER A 77 -17.07 7.76 -32.58
C SER A 77 -16.10 6.59 -32.47
N PHE A 78 -16.44 5.48 -33.13
CA PHE A 78 -15.58 4.31 -33.26
C PHE A 78 -15.10 4.17 -34.69
N PHE A 79 -14.50 5.20 -35.27
CA PHE A 79 -13.82 5.06 -36.55
C PHE A 79 -12.56 4.21 -36.38
N THR A 80 -12.26 3.36 -37.37
CA THR A 80 -11.03 2.55 -37.36
C THR A 80 -9.83 3.42 -37.77
N GLU A 81 -8.61 3.03 -37.37
CA GLU A 81 -7.40 3.78 -37.78
C GLU A 81 -7.21 3.85 -39.30
N ALA A 82 -7.76 2.88 -40.05
CA ALA A 82 -7.74 2.86 -41.51
C ALA A 82 -8.73 3.87 -42.12
N GLU A 83 -9.78 4.23 -41.38
CA GLU A 83 -10.75 5.27 -41.77
C GLU A 83 -10.21 6.65 -41.41
N ILE A 84 -9.74 6.84 -40.17
CA ILE A 84 -9.13 8.07 -39.70
C ILE A 84 -8.26 7.86 -38.46
N LYS A 85 -7.11 8.54 -38.42
CA LYS A 85 -6.24 8.57 -37.23
C LYS A 85 -6.58 9.77 -36.36
N LEU A 86 -6.97 9.53 -35.11
CA LEU A 86 -7.30 10.55 -34.13
C LEU A 86 -6.08 10.95 -33.27
N ASP A 87 -4.96 11.25 -33.94
CA ASP A 87 -3.71 11.64 -33.30
C ASP A 87 -3.46 13.15 -33.42
N THR A 88 -2.27 13.61 -33.01
CA THR A 88 -1.88 15.02 -33.07
C THR A 88 -1.71 15.56 -34.50
N SER A 89 -1.74 14.70 -35.53
CA SER A 89 -1.69 15.10 -36.93
C SER A 89 -3.07 15.43 -37.53
N LEU A 90 -4.15 15.15 -36.79
CA LEU A 90 -5.51 15.49 -37.18
C LEU A 90 -5.75 16.99 -37.01
N THR A 91 -6.12 17.65 -38.12
CA THR A 91 -6.48 19.08 -38.15
C THR A 91 -7.96 19.25 -38.42
N SER A 92 -8.50 20.45 -38.17
CA SER A 92 -9.90 20.79 -38.44
C SER A 92 -10.25 20.49 -39.90
N LYS A 93 -9.41 20.92 -40.85
CA LYS A 93 -9.59 20.67 -42.28
C LYS A 93 -9.61 19.17 -42.62
N LYS A 94 -8.66 18.38 -42.11
CA LYS A 94 -8.60 16.93 -42.39
C LYS A 94 -9.84 16.21 -41.87
N PHE A 95 -10.32 16.58 -40.69
CA PHE A 95 -11.52 16.00 -40.11
C PHE A 95 -12.77 16.39 -40.90
N GLU A 96 -12.91 17.66 -41.29
CA GLU A 96 -13.98 18.14 -42.15
C GLU A 96 -14.03 17.45 -43.52
N ASP A 97 -12.87 17.30 -44.16
CA ASP A 97 -12.75 16.60 -45.44
C ASP A 97 -13.17 15.13 -45.28
N PHE A 98 -12.79 14.48 -44.18
CA PHE A 98 -13.23 13.12 -43.84
C PHE A 98 -14.74 13.03 -43.62
N LEU A 99 -15.34 13.93 -42.84
CA LEU A 99 -16.78 13.95 -42.59
C LEU A 99 -17.58 14.13 -43.88
N LYS A 100 -17.16 15.05 -44.76
CA LYS A 100 -17.80 15.30 -46.07
C LYS A 100 -17.69 14.10 -47.01
N ALA A 101 -16.50 13.52 -47.11
CA ALA A 101 -16.27 12.35 -47.97
C ALA A 101 -17.09 11.13 -47.52
N ASN A 102 -17.35 11.00 -46.21
CA ASN A 102 -18.00 9.83 -45.62
C ASN A 102 -19.42 10.09 -45.10
N ALA A 103 -20.03 11.24 -45.37
CA ALA A 103 -21.32 11.64 -44.79
C ALA A 103 -22.45 10.62 -44.96
N LYS A 104 -22.47 9.89 -46.09
CA LYS A 104 -23.46 8.82 -46.35
C LYS A 104 -23.12 7.48 -45.68
N SER A 105 -21.86 7.29 -45.33
CA SER A 105 -21.33 6.04 -44.77
C SER A 105 -21.29 6.07 -43.25
N ILE A 106 -21.16 7.26 -42.65
CA ILE A 106 -21.20 7.46 -41.20
C ILE A 106 -22.63 7.21 -40.71
N LYS A 107 -22.75 6.29 -39.75
CA LYS A 107 -24.00 5.93 -39.07
C LYS A 107 -23.87 6.22 -37.60
N TYR A 108 -25.01 6.39 -36.94
CA TYR A 108 -25.09 6.52 -35.49
C TYR A 108 -25.75 5.27 -34.90
N ASP A 109 -25.13 4.71 -33.86
CA ASP A 109 -25.69 3.60 -33.09
C ASP A 109 -26.27 4.12 -31.76
N PRO A 110 -27.60 4.13 -31.59
CA PRO A 110 -28.22 4.60 -30.35
C PRO A 110 -27.99 3.66 -29.15
N GLU A 111 -27.58 2.40 -29.35
CA GLU A 111 -27.35 1.44 -28.26
C GLU A 111 -26.04 1.69 -27.51
N ILE A 112 -25.02 2.18 -28.23
CA ILE A 112 -23.70 2.53 -27.68
C ILE A 112 -23.44 4.04 -27.68
N GLN A 113 -24.36 4.84 -28.22
CA GLN A 113 -24.30 6.30 -28.36
C GLN A 113 -23.01 6.77 -29.05
N ALA A 114 -22.75 6.24 -30.25
CA ALA A 114 -21.55 6.58 -31.01
C ALA A 114 -21.72 6.47 -32.53
N PHE A 115 -20.91 7.24 -33.24
CA PHE A 115 -20.81 7.20 -34.69
C PHE A 115 -19.84 6.11 -35.17
N TYR A 116 -20.11 5.52 -36.33
CA TYR A 116 -19.23 4.52 -36.95
C TYR A 116 -19.40 4.50 -38.47
N ILE A 117 -18.39 4.00 -39.19
CA ILE A 117 -18.49 3.70 -40.63
C ILE A 117 -18.51 2.18 -40.81
N THR A 118 -17.44 1.48 -40.40
CA THR A 118 -17.38 0.02 -40.45
C THR A 118 -18.32 -0.59 -39.40
N PRO A 119 -19.34 -1.37 -39.81
CA PRO A 119 -20.24 -2.04 -38.87
C PRO A 119 -19.51 -2.98 -37.92
N PHE A 120 -19.91 -3.02 -36.64
CA PHE A 120 -19.21 -3.78 -35.59
C PHE A 120 -19.16 -5.29 -35.88
N GLU A 121 -20.19 -5.86 -36.52
CA GLU A 121 -20.23 -7.26 -36.93
C GLU A 121 -19.20 -7.62 -38.01
N LYS A 122 -18.63 -6.62 -38.70
CA LYS A 122 -17.60 -6.79 -39.73
C LYS A 122 -16.18 -6.53 -39.22
N ARG A 123 -16.01 -6.11 -37.97
CA ARG A 123 -14.69 -5.78 -37.40
C ARG A 123 -14.03 -7.00 -36.80
N GLU A 124 -12.79 -7.28 -37.17
CA GLU A 124 -12.03 -8.37 -36.55
C GLU A 124 -11.65 -8.04 -35.11
N VAL A 125 -11.72 -9.05 -34.24
CA VAL A 125 -11.30 -8.94 -32.84
C VAL A 125 -10.48 -10.15 -32.47
N VAL A 126 -9.32 -9.91 -31.85
CA VAL A 126 -8.51 -10.97 -31.25
C VAL A 126 -9.04 -11.19 -29.83
N PHE A 127 -9.46 -12.42 -29.54
CA PHE A 127 -10.03 -12.78 -28.25
C PHE A 127 -9.50 -14.14 -27.76
N GLY A 128 -9.67 -14.38 -26.46
CA GLY A 128 -9.51 -15.69 -25.83
C GLY A 128 -10.66 -15.94 -24.85
N LEU A 129 -11.07 -17.20 -24.70
CA LEU A 129 -12.09 -17.58 -23.73
C LEU A 129 -11.49 -18.46 -22.64
N ARG A 130 -11.92 -18.24 -21.41
CA ARG A 130 -11.59 -19.08 -20.26
C ARG A 130 -12.87 -19.55 -19.56
N GLU A 131 -12.84 -20.76 -19.02
CA GLU A 131 -13.88 -21.21 -18.10
C GLU A 131 -13.92 -20.30 -16.85
N LEU A 132 -15.10 -20.10 -16.26
CA LEU A 132 -15.17 -19.55 -14.91
C LEU A 132 -14.63 -20.55 -13.90
N THR A 133 -13.79 -20.08 -12.99
CA THR A 133 -13.40 -20.88 -11.83
C THR A 133 -14.59 -21.17 -10.93
N LYS A 134 -14.51 -22.18 -10.07
CA LYS A 134 -15.58 -22.49 -9.11
C LYS A 134 -15.80 -21.33 -8.15
N ALA A 135 -14.72 -20.71 -7.68
CA ALA A 135 -14.76 -19.57 -6.77
C ALA A 135 -15.45 -18.36 -7.43
N ARG A 136 -15.03 -17.99 -8.66
CA ARG A 136 -15.65 -16.90 -9.41
C ARG A 136 -17.11 -17.17 -9.72
N ARG A 137 -17.46 -18.40 -10.12
CA ARG A 137 -18.85 -18.81 -10.38
C ARG A 137 -19.71 -18.63 -9.13
N LYS A 138 -19.26 -19.12 -7.97
CA LYS A 138 -19.98 -18.98 -6.70
C LYS A 138 -20.18 -17.50 -6.32
N LEU A 139 -19.16 -16.66 -6.51
CA LEU A 139 -19.25 -15.22 -6.28
C LEU A 139 -20.33 -14.59 -7.16
N LEU A 140 -20.26 -14.82 -8.48
CA LEU A 140 -21.21 -14.26 -9.44
C LEU A 140 -22.64 -14.76 -9.18
N ASP A 141 -22.80 -16.06 -8.92
CA ASP A 141 -24.11 -16.62 -8.58
C ASP A 141 -24.65 -15.98 -7.29
N SER A 142 -23.81 -15.73 -6.27
CA SER A 142 -24.24 -15.03 -5.05
C SER A 142 -24.64 -13.57 -5.30
N LEU A 143 -23.90 -12.85 -6.14
CA LEU A 143 -24.19 -11.46 -6.49
C LEU A 143 -25.54 -11.31 -7.20
N PHE A 144 -25.86 -12.25 -8.09
CA PHE A 144 -27.06 -12.19 -8.94
C PHE A 144 -28.23 -13.09 -8.48
N ALA A 145 -28.05 -13.92 -7.45
CA ALA A 145 -29.12 -14.76 -6.90
C ALA A 145 -30.17 -13.96 -6.12
N GLN A 146 -29.78 -12.85 -5.48
CA GLN A 146 -30.63 -12.12 -4.53
C GLN A 146 -31.44 -10.99 -5.18
N ASN A 147 -31.16 -10.66 -6.43
CA ASN A 147 -31.79 -9.53 -7.10
C ASN A 147 -32.28 -9.97 -8.48
N SER A 148 -33.56 -9.79 -8.79
CA SER A 148 -34.05 -9.95 -10.17
C SER A 148 -34.07 -8.62 -10.92
N GLU A 149 -33.69 -7.53 -10.25
CA GLU A 149 -33.72 -6.16 -10.76
C GLU A 149 -32.40 -5.70 -11.37
N TRP A 150 -31.34 -6.52 -11.37
CA TRP A 150 -30.05 -6.18 -12.01
C TRP A 150 -30.15 -6.01 -13.55
N LEU A 151 -31.28 -6.42 -14.14
CA LEU A 151 -31.67 -6.03 -15.50
C LEU A 151 -32.59 -4.80 -15.43
N GLU A 152 -31.96 -3.63 -15.30
CA GLU A 152 -32.61 -2.32 -15.19
C GLU A 152 -33.37 -1.93 -16.48
N ASN A 153 -32.88 -2.39 -17.63
CA ASN A 153 -33.43 -2.03 -18.93
C ASN A 153 -34.56 -2.99 -19.34
N PRO A 154 -35.79 -2.50 -19.63
CA PRO A 154 -36.91 -3.33 -20.08
C PRO A 154 -36.58 -4.20 -21.30
N ARG A 155 -35.71 -3.71 -22.19
CA ARG A 155 -35.24 -4.48 -23.35
C ARG A 155 -34.39 -5.68 -22.93
N GLN A 156 -33.48 -5.50 -21.98
CA GLN A 156 -32.68 -6.60 -21.45
C GLN A 156 -33.58 -7.64 -20.77
N ARG A 157 -34.56 -7.20 -19.98
CA ARG A 157 -35.54 -8.11 -19.36
C ARG A 157 -36.30 -8.92 -20.40
N LYS A 158 -36.78 -8.28 -21.47
CA LYS A 158 -37.44 -8.97 -22.58
C LYS A 158 -36.54 -10.03 -23.23
N LEU A 159 -35.27 -9.72 -23.48
CA LEU A 159 -34.31 -10.68 -24.05
C LEU A 159 -34.00 -11.82 -23.07
N TRP A 160 -33.91 -11.53 -21.78
CA TRP A 160 -33.74 -12.52 -20.71
C TRP A 160 -34.93 -13.46 -20.59
N ASP A 161 -36.16 -12.96 -20.68
CA ASP A 161 -37.36 -13.79 -20.61
C ASP A 161 -37.47 -14.69 -21.86
N ALA A 162 -37.08 -14.15 -23.02
CA ALA A 162 -37.02 -14.88 -24.28
C ALA A 162 -35.84 -15.85 -24.40
N LYS A 163 -34.90 -15.84 -23.44
CA LYS A 163 -33.62 -16.59 -23.50
C LYS A 163 -32.84 -16.32 -24.79
N ASP A 164 -32.87 -15.07 -25.26
CA ASP A 164 -32.19 -14.63 -26.48
C ASP A 164 -30.74 -14.23 -26.16
N PRO A 165 -29.72 -14.87 -26.76
CA PRO A 165 -28.32 -14.54 -26.51
C PRO A 165 -27.93 -13.12 -26.96
N LYS A 166 -28.77 -12.42 -27.73
CA LYS A 166 -28.60 -10.99 -28.01
C LYS A 166 -28.59 -10.14 -26.72
N LEU A 167 -29.09 -10.67 -25.61
CA LEU A 167 -28.92 -10.08 -24.28
C LEU A 167 -27.44 -9.77 -23.96
N LEU A 168 -26.51 -10.64 -24.33
CA LEU A 168 -25.09 -10.45 -24.07
C LEU A 168 -24.56 -9.20 -24.79
N THR A 169 -25.00 -8.98 -26.03
CA THR A 169 -24.67 -7.78 -26.80
C THR A 169 -25.26 -6.52 -26.18
N GLU A 170 -26.51 -6.58 -25.73
CA GLU A 170 -27.21 -5.46 -25.08
C GLU A 170 -26.56 -5.06 -23.75
N ILE A 171 -26.06 -6.03 -22.98
CA ILE A 171 -25.33 -5.73 -21.74
C ILE A 171 -23.94 -5.17 -22.05
N ALA A 172 -23.23 -5.73 -23.03
CA ALA A 172 -21.92 -5.24 -23.43
C ALA A 172 -21.96 -3.81 -24.01
N SER A 173 -23.07 -3.41 -24.65
CA SER A 173 -23.25 -2.05 -25.15
C SER A 173 -23.24 -1.00 -24.02
N GLU A 174 -23.61 -1.40 -22.79
CA GLU A 174 -23.58 -0.51 -21.64
C GLU A 174 -22.17 -0.04 -21.30
N LEU A 175 -21.13 -0.86 -21.52
CA LEU A 175 -19.71 -0.48 -21.33
C LEU A 175 -19.30 0.72 -22.18
N LEU A 176 -19.98 0.91 -23.32
CA LEU A 176 -19.73 2.02 -24.22
C LEU A 176 -20.69 3.19 -23.94
N ARG A 177 -21.92 2.91 -23.56
CA ARG A 177 -22.95 3.94 -23.32
C ARG A 177 -22.75 4.67 -21.99
N LYS A 178 -22.47 3.94 -20.90
CA LYS A 178 -22.50 4.46 -19.52
C LYS A 178 -21.12 4.89 -18.98
N ARG A 179 -20.07 4.99 -19.81
CA ARG A 179 -18.68 5.30 -19.40
C ARG A 179 -18.53 6.42 -18.36
N TYR A 180 -17.53 6.28 -17.49
CA TYR A 180 -17.28 7.12 -16.29
C TYR A 180 -17.53 8.63 -16.47
N ARG A 181 -17.06 9.27 -17.56
CA ARG A 181 -17.26 10.72 -17.75
C ARG A 181 -18.72 11.11 -18.02
N ARG A 182 -19.53 10.19 -18.57
CA ARG A 182 -20.95 10.40 -18.89
C ARG A 182 -21.87 10.02 -17.71
N ASN A 183 -21.37 9.22 -16.77
CA ASN A 183 -22.12 8.82 -15.59
C ASN A 183 -21.16 8.51 -14.42
N SER A 184 -21.07 9.42 -13.45
CA SER A 184 -20.14 9.29 -12.32
C SER A 184 -20.56 8.23 -11.28
N SER A 185 -21.80 7.73 -11.30
CA SER A 185 -22.29 6.66 -10.42
C SER A 185 -22.19 5.26 -11.05
N TYR A 186 -21.45 5.13 -12.14
CA TYR A 186 -21.40 3.93 -12.96
C TYR A 186 -20.34 2.92 -12.52
N ASP A 187 -20.76 1.66 -12.33
CA ASP A 187 -19.86 0.55 -12.04
C ASP A 187 -19.67 -0.36 -13.27
N GLU A 188 -18.57 -0.15 -14.00
CA GLU A 188 -18.15 -0.99 -15.14
C GLU A 188 -17.96 -2.45 -14.75
N LYS A 189 -17.53 -2.70 -13.51
CA LYS A 189 -17.27 -4.03 -12.97
C LYS A 189 -18.53 -4.86 -12.92
N GLU A 190 -19.65 -4.26 -12.52
CA GLU A 190 -20.93 -4.95 -12.49
C GLU A 190 -21.34 -5.47 -13.88
N ILE A 191 -21.09 -4.70 -14.95
CA ILE A 191 -21.45 -5.14 -16.32
C ILE A 191 -20.62 -6.31 -16.78
N VAL A 192 -19.31 -6.25 -16.60
CA VAL A 192 -18.44 -7.36 -16.98
C VAL A 192 -18.79 -8.61 -16.15
N GLN A 193 -19.11 -8.45 -14.87
CA GLN A 193 -19.60 -9.54 -14.02
C GLN A 193 -20.94 -10.12 -14.51
N ARG A 194 -21.89 -9.28 -14.94
CA ARG A 194 -23.16 -9.72 -15.55
C ARG A 194 -22.90 -10.54 -16.82
N LEU A 195 -22.01 -10.07 -17.69
CA LEU A 195 -21.61 -10.78 -18.90
C LEU A 195 -20.97 -12.14 -18.56
N GLN A 196 -20.05 -12.18 -17.61
CA GLN A 196 -19.40 -13.40 -17.15
C GLN A 196 -20.43 -14.39 -16.57
N HIS A 197 -21.33 -13.91 -15.70
CA HIS A 197 -22.36 -14.74 -15.09
C HIS A 197 -23.27 -15.38 -16.14
N LEU A 198 -23.76 -14.57 -17.08
CA LEU A 198 -24.66 -14.99 -18.15
C LEU A 198 -23.99 -15.84 -19.22
N ALA A 199 -22.75 -15.56 -19.59
CA ALA A 199 -22.03 -16.31 -20.64
C ALA A 199 -21.32 -17.56 -20.08
N GLY A 200 -21.18 -17.68 -18.76
CA GLY A 200 -20.47 -18.78 -18.11
C GLY A 200 -18.96 -18.80 -18.38
N THR A 201 -18.40 -17.73 -18.97
CA THR A 201 -17.01 -17.65 -19.44
C THR A 201 -16.43 -16.27 -19.19
N ILE A 202 -15.10 -16.20 -19.09
CA ILE A 202 -14.34 -14.95 -19.10
C ILE A 202 -13.84 -14.71 -20.53
N VAL A 203 -14.21 -13.56 -21.09
CA VAL A 203 -13.77 -13.14 -22.42
C VAL A 203 -12.57 -12.21 -22.27
N GLY A 204 -11.42 -12.65 -22.75
CA GLY A 204 -10.25 -11.80 -22.91
C GLY A 204 -10.24 -11.15 -24.28
N VAL A 205 -9.90 -9.86 -24.33
CA VAL A 205 -9.81 -9.05 -25.57
C VAL A 205 -8.59 -8.14 -25.53
N LYS A 206 -8.14 -7.65 -26.68
CA LYS A 206 -7.00 -6.74 -26.73
C LYS A 206 -7.30 -5.40 -26.03
N ASP A 207 -6.38 -4.96 -25.20
CA ASP A 207 -6.35 -3.62 -24.59
C ASP A 207 -5.69 -2.58 -25.51
N HIS A 208 -5.53 -1.35 -24.98
CA HIS A 208 -4.91 -0.23 -25.68
C HIS A 208 -3.42 -0.44 -26.00
N VAL A 209 -2.71 -1.38 -25.36
CA VAL A 209 -1.33 -1.77 -25.69
C VAL A 209 -1.26 -3.02 -26.58
N GLY A 210 -2.41 -3.52 -27.04
CA GLY A 210 -2.53 -4.67 -27.93
C GLY A 210 -2.32 -6.02 -27.24
N LYS A 211 -2.31 -6.08 -25.91
CA LYS A 211 -2.21 -7.32 -25.11
C LYS A 211 -3.59 -7.86 -24.80
N LEU A 212 -3.70 -9.18 -24.71
CA LEU A 212 -4.95 -9.83 -24.32
C LEU A 212 -5.21 -9.59 -22.82
N ASN A 213 -6.28 -8.88 -22.50
CA ASN A 213 -6.72 -8.56 -21.14
C ASN A 213 -8.04 -9.31 -20.85
N PHE A 214 -8.08 -10.07 -19.76
CA PHE A 214 -9.25 -10.82 -19.28
C PHE A 214 -10.08 -10.08 -18.23
N HIS A 215 -9.68 -8.86 -17.89
CA HIS A 215 -10.24 -8.02 -16.85
C HIS A 215 -10.59 -6.65 -17.43
N SER A 216 -11.49 -6.65 -18.40
CA SER A 216 -11.99 -5.41 -19.03
C SER A 216 -12.72 -4.48 -18.05
N ASP A 217 -13.11 -4.98 -16.88
CA ASP A 217 -13.65 -4.22 -15.75
C ASP A 217 -12.60 -3.33 -15.09
N GLU A 218 -11.32 -3.69 -15.21
CA GLU A 218 -10.21 -2.98 -14.56
C GLU A 218 -9.42 -2.12 -15.55
N ASP A 219 -9.79 -2.13 -16.84
CA ASP A 219 -9.14 -1.31 -17.86
C ASP A 219 -9.75 0.10 -17.89
N PHE A 220 -8.90 1.09 -17.65
CA PHE A 220 -9.30 2.49 -17.75
C PHE A 220 -9.67 2.87 -19.20
N TYR A 221 -8.99 2.30 -20.19
CA TYR A 221 -9.14 2.66 -21.59
C TYR A 221 -10.39 2.03 -22.26
N THR A 222 -10.87 2.66 -23.32
CA THR A 222 -12.11 2.24 -24.01
C THR A 222 -11.89 1.02 -24.91
N GLU A 223 -10.67 0.81 -25.39
CA GLU A 223 -10.34 -0.12 -26.46
C GLU A 223 -10.74 -1.56 -26.11
N SER A 224 -10.47 -2.02 -24.89
CA SER A 224 -10.90 -3.36 -24.45
C SER A 224 -12.42 -3.45 -24.34
N LYS A 225 -13.11 -2.41 -23.87
CA LYS A 225 -14.58 -2.34 -23.78
C LYS A 225 -15.23 -2.43 -25.17
N LEU A 226 -14.67 -1.70 -26.14
CA LEU A 226 -15.10 -1.76 -27.54
C LEU A 226 -14.86 -3.15 -28.13
N ASN A 227 -13.69 -3.73 -27.91
CA ASN A 227 -13.36 -5.06 -28.40
C ASN A 227 -14.26 -6.14 -27.76
N LEU A 228 -14.61 -6.00 -26.48
CA LEU A 228 -15.55 -6.89 -25.80
C LEU A 228 -16.97 -6.79 -26.39
N TYR A 229 -17.43 -5.57 -26.68
CA TYR A 229 -18.70 -5.36 -27.39
C TYR A 229 -18.68 -6.00 -28.80
N ILE A 230 -17.63 -5.74 -29.60
CA ILE A 230 -17.47 -6.34 -30.94
C ILE A 230 -17.47 -7.87 -30.87
N PHE A 231 -16.82 -8.45 -29.87
CA PHE A 231 -16.84 -9.91 -29.64
C PHE A 231 -18.27 -10.43 -29.51
N PHE A 232 -19.10 -9.84 -28.64
CA PHE A 232 -20.48 -10.29 -28.47
C PHE A 232 -21.35 -10.03 -29.69
N VAL A 233 -21.22 -8.87 -30.35
CA VAL A 233 -21.93 -8.58 -31.62
C VAL A 233 -21.67 -9.66 -32.67
N ARG A 234 -20.42 -10.14 -32.79
CA ARG A 234 -20.04 -11.16 -33.78
C ARG A 234 -20.43 -12.57 -33.38
N ASN A 235 -20.42 -12.87 -32.08
CA ASN A 235 -20.48 -14.25 -31.60
C ASN A 235 -21.77 -14.59 -30.85
N TYR A 236 -22.69 -13.66 -30.56
CA TYR A 236 -23.89 -13.96 -29.76
C TYR A 236 -24.71 -15.14 -30.32
N ARG A 237 -24.76 -15.34 -31.64
CA ARG A 237 -25.47 -16.47 -32.27
C ARG A 237 -24.84 -17.83 -31.99
N LYS A 238 -23.58 -17.88 -31.55
CA LYS A 238 -22.88 -19.11 -31.14
C LYS A 238 -23.15 -19.47 -29.68
N PHE A 239 -23.93 -18.66 -28.97
CA PHE A 239 -24.39 -18.94 -27.63
C PHE A 239 -25.81 -19.49 -27.68
N TYR A 240 -26.09 -20.52 -26.89
CA TYR A 240 -27.42 -21.08 -26.71
C TYR A 240 -27.77 -21.13 -25.22
N TRP A 241 -29.05 -21.11 -24.90
CA TRP A 241 -29.51 -21.19 -23.51
C TRP A 241 -29.31 -22.60 -22.93
N ASN A 242 -28.59 -22.71 -21.82
CA ASN A 242 -28.46 -23.92 -21.02
C ASN A 242 -29.39 -23.85 -19.80
N ALA A 243 -30.53 -24.55 -19.87
CA ALA A 243 -31.53 -24.55 -18.80
C ALA A 243 -31.03 -25.14 -17.47
N SER A 244 -30.10 -26.10 -17.52
CA SER A 244 -29.56 -26.73 -16.29
C SER A 244 -28.65 -25.80 -15.49
N GLU A 245 -27.98 -24.87 -16.17
CA GLU A 245 -27.06 -23.92 -15.57
C GLU A 245 -27.63 -22.50 -15.46
N ASN A 246 -28.86 -22.29 -15.96
CA ASN A 246 -29.57 -21.01 -16.05
C ASN A 246 -28.71 -19.90 -16.67
N ARG A 247 -27.97 -20.22 -17.75
CA ARG A 247 -27.04 -19.31 -18.43
C ARG A 247 -26.85 -19.69 -19.90
N PHE A 248 -26.18 -18.84 -20.66
CA PHE A 248 -25.77 -19.14 -22.03
C PHE A 248 -24.50 -19.99 -22.04
N ALA A 249 -24.42 -20.94 -22.97
CA ALA A 249 -23.27 -21.79 -23.22
C ALA A 249 -22.86 -21.73 -24.69
N THR A 250 -21.62 -22.07 -25.00
CA THR A 250 -21.10 -22.14 -26.38
C THR A 250 -20.31 -23.43 -26.59
N LYS A 251 -20.44 -24.03 -27.78
CA LYS A 251 -19.64 -25.20 -28.21
C LYS A 251 -18.68 -24.88 -29.36
N ASP A 252 -18.90 -23.76 -30.03
CA ASP A 252 -18.24 -23.41 -31.29
C ASP A 252 -17.04 -22.47 -31.10
N LEU A 253 -16.69 -22.15 -29.85
CA LEU A 253 -15.59 -21.27 -29.50
C LEU A 253 -14.56 -22.02 -28.66
N PRO A 254 -13.25 -21.94 -29.01
CA PRO A 254 -12.21 -22.57 -28.23
C PRO A 254 -12.12 -21.93 -26.84
N MET A 255 -12.10 -22.76 -25.81
CA MET A 255 -12.12 -22.34 -24.42
C MET A 255 -10.96 -22.98 -23.66
N GLU A 256 -10.18 -22.14 -23.00
CA GLU A 256 -9.11 -22.56 -22.10
C GLU A 256 -9.72 -23.03 -20.77
N LYS A 257 -9.27 -24.20 -20.31
CA LYS A 257 -9.70 -24.76 -19.02
C LYS A 257 -8.87 -24.17 -17.89
N ASN A 258 -9.50 -24.01 -16.73
CA ASN A 258 -8.78 -23.56 -15.54
C ASN A 258 -7.86 -24.67 -15.02
N ASP A 259 -6.63 -24.28 -14.66
CA ASP A 259 -5.76 -25.11 -13.85
C ASP A 259 -5.96 -24.83 -12.35
N ARG A 260 -5.29 -25.62 -11.52
CA ARG A 260 -5.41 -25.52 -10.06
C ARG A 260 -4.96 -24.16 -9.55
N GLU A 261 -3.86 -23.63 -10.08
CA GLU A 261 -3.31 -22.34 -9.64
C GLU A 261 -4.28 -21.19 -9.92
N ARG A 262 -4.92 -21.17 -11.09
CA ARG A 262 -5.92 -20.14 -11.42
C ARG A 262 -7.14 -20.19 -10.50
N GLU A 263 -7.62 -21.39 -10.15
CA GLU A 263 -8.71 -21.55 -9.16
C GLU A 263 -8.34 -20.95 -7.80
N LEU A 264 -7.07 -21.08 -7.37
CA LEU A 264 -6.59 -20.51 -6.11
C LEU A 264 -6.41 -18.99 -6.19
N PHE A 265 -6.01 -18.44 -7.34
CA PHE A 265 -5.88 -16.99 -7.52
C PHE A 265 -7.22 -16.27 -7.33
N ASP A 266 -8.31 -16.82 -7.87
CA ASP A 266 -9.64 -16.26 -7.64
C ASP A 266 -10.08 -16.35 -6.16
N GLN A 267 -9.60 -17.37 -5.42
CA GLN A 267 -9.87 -17.49 -3.97
C GLN A 267 -9.15 -16.43 -3.13
N LEU A 268 -8.10 -15.78 -3.66
CA LEU A 268 -7.46 -14.64 -2.98
C LEU A 268 -8.40 -13.45 -2.80
N PHE A 269 -9.46 -13.37 -3.62
CA PHE A 269 -10.51 -12.34 -3.54
C PHE A 269 -11.75 -12.81 -2.76
N SER A 270 -11.69 -13.98 -2.13
CA SER A 270 -12.79 -14.48 -1.31
C SER A 270 -13.09 -13.52 -0.15
N GLY A 271 -14.37 -13.28 0.13
CA GLY A 271 -14.80 -12.57 1.35
C GLY A 271 -14.57 -13.39 2.63
N ASN A 272 -14.10 -14.64 2.53
CA ASN A 272 -13.73 -15.48 3.66
C ASN A 272 -12.20 -15.47 3.83
N ASP A 273 -11.73 -14.93 4.95
CA ASP A 273 -10.31 -14.79 5.26
C ASP A 273 -9.56 -16.12 5.30
N LYS A 274 -10.22 -17.19 5.76
CA LYS A 274 -9.61 -18.52 5.82
C LYS A 274 -9.35 -19.06 4.42
N ASP A 275 -10.34 -18.96 3.53
CA ASP A 275 -10.21 -19.44 2.15
C ASP A 275 -9.11 -18.69 1.40
N ALA A 276 -9.05 -17.36 1.57
CA ALA A 276 -8.04 -16.52 0.94
C ALA A 276 -6.63 -16.85 1.46
N LEU A 277 -6.45 -16.98 2.78
CA LEU A 277 -5.15 -17.30 3.39
C LEU A 277 -4.68 -18.72 3.05
N GLU A 278 -5.60 -19.69 3.01
CA GLU A 278 -5.29 -21.06 2.58
C GLU A 278 -4.87 -21.08 1.11
N ALA A 279 -5.59 -20.39 0.23
CA ALA A 279 -5.23 -20.28 -1.18
C ALA A 279 -3.85 -19.61 -1.38
N PHE A 280 -3.58 -18.52 -0.65
CA PHE A 280 -2.28 -17.85 -0.67
C PHE A 280 -1.17 -18.81 -0.24
N THR A 281 -1.36 -19.53 0.86
CA THR A 281 -0.38 -20.49 1.40
C THR A 281 -0.16 -21.69 0.47
N ILE A 282 -1.19 -22.16 -0.23
CA ILE A 282 -1.01 -23.23 -1.23
C ILE A 282 -0.24 -22.69 -2.43
N LEU A 283 -0.56 -21.48 -2.90
CA LEU A 283 0.11 -20.85 -4.03
C LEU A 283 1.57 -20.54 -3.74
N THR A 284 1.96 -20.21 -2.50
CA THR A 284 3.37 -20.12 -2.15
C THR A 284 4.06 -21.47 -2.26
N GLN A 285 3.39 -22.61 -2.35
CA GLN A 285 4.01 -23.94 -2.50
C GLN A 285 3.82 -24.54 -3.90
N SER A 286 3.22 -23.79 -4.83
CA SER A 286 2.92 -24.22 -6.19
C SER A 286 4.08 -23.96 -7.16
N ASP A 287 3.90 -24.33 -8.43
CA ASP A 287 4.88 -24.10 -9.49
C ASP A 287 5.23 -22.60 -9.63
N THR A 288 6.51 -22.28 -9.48
CA THR A 288 6.99 -20.89 -9.43
C THR A 288 6.78 -20.14 -10.73
N ALA A 289 6.87 -20.82 -11.88
CA ALA A 289 6.73 -20.18 -13.19
C ALA A 289 5.27 -19.81 -13.46
N LYS A 290 4.35 -20.73 -13.16
CA LYS A 290 2.90 -20.47 -13.23
C LYS A 290 2.46 -19.37 -12.28
N VAL A 291 2.88 -19.44 -11.02
CA VAL A 291 2.56 -18.42 -10.02
C VAL A 291 3.08 -17.06 -10.46
N ALA A 292 4.32 -16.99 -10.98
CA ALA A 292 4.88 -15.73 -11.49
C ALA A 292 4.09 -15.18 -12.70
N ALA A 293 3.64 -16.04 -13.62
CA ALA A 293 2.83 -15.64 -14.76
C ALA A 293 1.47 -15.06 -14.32
N LEU A 294 0.78 -15.75 -13.41
CA LEU A 294 -0.49 -15.29 -12.84
C LEU A 294 -0.32 -14.02 -12.00
N CYS A 295 0.73 -13.91 -11.17
CA CYS A 295 1.03 -12.67 -10.46
C CYS A 295 1.21 -11.49 -11.42
N ASN A 296 1.90 -11.67 -12.55
CA ASN A 296 2.07 -10.59 -13.52
C ASN A 296 0.74 -10.22 -14.22
N GLU A 297 -0.12 -11.22 -14.50
CA GLU A 297 -1.46 -11.01 -15.07
C GLU A 297 -2.33 -10.18 -14.10
N PHE A 298 -2.36 -10.55 -12.82
CA PHE A 298 -3.19 -9.90 -11.79
C PHE A 298 -2.58 -8.59 -11.25
N GLU A 299 -1.25 -8.43 -11.22
CA GLU A 299 -0.62 -7.19 -10.77
C GLU A 299 -0.91 -6.02 -11.72
N ALA A 300 -0.99 -6.29 -13.04
CA ALA A 300 -1.31 -5.30 -14.06
C ALA A 300 -2.71 -4.65 -13.90
N ILE A 301 -3.60 -5.29 -13.14
CA ILE A 301 -5.00 -4.88 -12.95
C ILE A 301 -5.34 -4.58 -11.47
N SER A 302 -4.38 -4.81 -10.57
CA SER A 302 -4.59 -4.81 -9.11
C SER A 302 -4.86 -3.44 -8.48
N SER A 303 -4.78 -2.35 -9.25
CA SER A 303 -5.04 -0.99 -8.76
C SER A 303 -6.50 -0.76 -8.34
N VAL A 304 -7.42 -1.61 -8.77
CA VAL A 304 -8.87 -1.39 -8.62
C VAL A 304 -9.56 -2.50 -7.81
N SER A 305 -9.24 -3.78 -8.02
CA SER A 305 -9.72 -4.88 -7.15
C SER A 305 -8.68 -5.24 -6.08
N ARG A 306 -9.03 -4.99 -4.81
CA ARG A 306 -8.22 -5.43 -3.67
C ARG A 306 -8.51 -6.89 -3.33
N ALA A 307 -7.45 -7.69 -3.22
CA ALA A 307 -7.54 -9.01 -2.63
C ALA A 307 -7.99 -8.92 -1.16
N ASN A 308 -8.32 -10.06 -0.54
CA ASN A 308 -8.77 -10.11 0.85
C ASN A 308 -7.75 -9.39 1.77
N TYR A 309 -8.25 -8.56 2.70
CA TYR A 309 -7.44 -7.72 3.58
C TYR A 309 -6.54 -8.49 4.56
N VAL A 310 -6.80 -9.80 4.77
CA VAL A 310 -5.95 -10.67 5.58
C VAL A 310 -4.61 -10.94 4.89
N LEU A 311 -4.53 -10.82 3.57
CA LEU A 311 -3.33 -11.06 2.78
C LEU A 311 -2.36 -9.87 2.86
N PRO A 312 -1.06 -10.05 2.57
CA PRO A 312 -0.09 -8.96 2.53
C PRO A 312 -0.56 -7.82 1.60
N LEU A 313 -0.20 -6.57 1.93
CA LEU A 313 -0.65 -5.37 1.20
C LEU A 313 -0.41 -5.45 -0.32
N PHE A 314 0.68 -6.10 -0.74
CA PHE A 314 1.02 -6.36 -2.14
C PHE A 314 1.09 -7.88 -2.41
N PRO A 315 -0.06 -8.57 -2.41
CA PRO A 315 -0.09 -10.03 -2.32
C PRO A 315 0.62 -10.70 -3.49
N PHE A 316 0.51 -10.16 -4.70
CA PHE A 316 1.15 -10.74 -5.90
C PHE A 316 2.68 -10.59 -5.89
N ARG A 317 3.20 -9.48 -5.36
CA ARG A 317 4.64 -9.29 -5.16
C ARG A 317 5.18 -10.28 -4.15
N PHE A 318 4.48 -10.44 -3.03
CA PHE A 318 4.83 -11.40 -1.99
C PHE A 318 4.79 -12.82 -2.53
N LEU A 319 3.68 -13.22 -3.13
CA LEU A 319 3.45 -14.57 -3.64
C LEU A 319 4.52 -15.01 -4.66
N LYS A 320 4.91 -14.09 -5.55
CA LYS A 320 5.96 -14.34 -6.53
C LYS A 320 7.32 -14.64 -5.89
N GLN A 321 7.69 -13.95 -4.82
CA GLN A 321 8.96 -14.22 -4.14
C GLN A 321 8.87 -15.39 -3.17
N LEU A 322 7.75 -15.52 -2.46
CA LEU A 322 7.54 -16.60 -1.50
C LEU A 322 7.45 -17.96 -2.18
N SER A 323 6.86 -18.07 -3.38
CA SER A 323 6.90 -19.32 -4.16
C SER A 323 8.31 -19.75 -4.53
N ILE A 324 9.20 -18.80 -4.84
CA ILE A 324 10.62 -19.10 -5.08
C ILE A 324 11.32 -19.51 -3.78
N LEU A 325 11.02 -18.83 -2.66
CA LEU A 325 11.60 -19.16 -1.36
C LEU A 325 11.22 -20.56 -0.89
N THR A 326 9.94 -20.92 -0.93
CA THR A 326 9.46 -22.24 -0.52
C THR A 326 10.02 -23.34 -1.40
N SER A 327 10.09 -23.15 -2.72
CA SER A 327 10.69 -24.10 -3.66
C SER A 327 12.18 -24.30 -3.36
N TYR A 328 12.91 -23.22 -3.10
CA TYR A 328 14.30 -23.28 -2.66
C TYR A 328 14.45 -24.04 -1.33
N CYS A 329 13.61 -23.74 -0.33
CA CYS A 329 13.64 -24.42 0.95
C CYS A 329 13.34 -25.92 0.82
N GLN A 330 12.34 -26.30 0.03
CA GLN A 330 12.02 -27.71 -0.25
C GLN A 330 13.19 -28.43 -0.93
N ALA A 331 13.79 -27.84 -1.97
CA ALA A 331 14.93 -28.40 -2.68
C ALA A 331 16.16 -28.59 -1.78
N ASN A 332 16.30 -27.79 -0.74
CA ASN A 332 17.41 -27.81 0.21
C ASN A 332 17.02 -28.41 1.58
N GLN A 333 15.87 -29.09 1.69
CA GLN A 333 15.40 -29.73 2.93
C GLN A 333 15.30 -28.79 4.14
N ILE A 334 15.03 -27.51 3.90
CA ILE A 334 14.81 -26.50 4.94
C ILE A 334 13.32 -26.48 5.30
N SER A 335 13.02 -26.72 6.57
CA SER A 335 11.64 -26.68 7.07
C SER A 335 11.13 -25.24 7.16
N LEU A 336 9.89 -25.01 6.71
CA LEU A 336 9.14 -23.78 6.96
C LEU A 336 8.05 -23.97 8.03
N ASN A 337 8.15 -25.02 8.84
CA ASN A 337 7.26 -25.29 9.96
C ASN A 337 7.93 -24.90 11.28
N LEU A 338 7.21 -24.12 12.08
CA LEU A 338 7.58 -23.82 13.47
C LEU A 338 7.21 -24.99 14.39
N SER A 339 7.98 -25.17 15.47
CA SER A 339 7.55 -26.00 16.59
C SER A 339 6.25 -25.46 17.21
N ARG A 340 5.49 -26.34 17.87
CA ARG A 340 4.20 -25.97 18.49
C ARG A 340 4.34 -24.84 19.50
N SER A 341 5.41 -24.82 20.29
CA SER A 341 5.71 -23.75 21.26
C SER A 341 5.93 -22.41 20.55
N HIS A 342 6.80 -22.38 19.53
CA HIS A 342 7.07 -21.14 18.77
C HIS A 342 5.84 -20.65 18.01
N LEU A 343 5.01 -21.53 17.45
CA LEU A 343 3.75 -21.14 16.82
C LEU A 343 2.78 -20.49 17.83
N LEU A 344 2.70 -21.01 19.06
CA LEU A 344 1.89 -20.39 20.12
C LEU A 344 2.44 -19.02 20.52
N SER A 345 3.76 -18.86 20.59
CA SER A 345 4.40 -17.57 20.85
C SER A 345 4.14 -16.57 19.71
N CYS A 346 4.22 -17.00 18.45
CA CYS A 346 3.86 -16.15 17.31
C CYS A 346 2.41 -15.68 17.41
N ARG A 347 1.46 -16.58 17.71
CA ARG A 347 0.04 -16.20 17.91
C ARG A 347 -0.17 -15.20 19.05
N LYS A 348 0.66 -15.24 20.10
CA LYS A 348 0.61 -14.24 21.17
C LYS A 348 1.12 -12.87 20.69
N LEU A 349 2.19 -12.82 19.90
CA LEU A 349 2.69 -11.58 19.27
C LEU A 349 1.65 -10.91 18.34
N GLU A 350 0.70 -11.68 17.82
CA GLU A 350 -0.40 -11.18 16.99
C GLU A 350 -1.49 -10.46 17.79
N THR A 351 -1.46 -10.56 19.13
CA THR A 351 -2.45 -9.96 20.03
C THR A 351 -1.92 -8.71 20.70
N LYS A 352 -2.79 -7.78 21.06
CA LYS A 352 -2.41 -6.59 21.84
C LYS A 352 -1.99 -7.03 23.26
N MET A 353 -0.77 -6.69 23.65
CA MET A 353 -0.19 -6.93 24.97
C MET A 353 0.36 -5.62 25.54
N ASP A 354 0.58 -5.56 26.85
CA ASP A 354 1.33 -4.43 27.43
C ASP A 354 2.82 -4.50 27.03
N ALA A 355 3.54 -3.39 27.22
CA ALA A 355 4.93 -3.26 26.79
C ALA A 355 5.86 -4.29 27.46
N ARG A 356 5.62 -4.61 28.74
CA ARG A 356 6.46 -5.55 29.51
C ARG A 356 6.27 -6.99 29.03
N GLN A 357 5.02 -7.39 28.84
CA GLN A 357 4.67 -8.71 28.30
C GLN A 357 5.21 -8.90 26.89
N THR A 358 5.08 -7.86 26.05
CA THR A 358 5.62 -7.86 24.69
C THR A 358 7.13 -8.03 24.72
N ARG A 359 7.84 -7.25 25.55
CA ARG A 359 9.29 -7.34 25.68
C ARG A 359 9.75 -8.72 26.14
N GLN A 360 9.09 -9.29 27.15
CA GLN A 360 9.41 -10.63 27.64
C GLN A 360 9.25 -11.68 26.54
N LEU A 361 8.14 -11.64 25.79
CA LEU A 361 7.88 -12.60 24.73
C LEU A 361 8.87 -12.48 23.56
N GLU A 362 9.25 -11.25 23.19
CA GLU A 362 10.29 -11.03 22.20
C GLU A 362 11.64 -11.60 22.66
N ASP A 363 12.04 -11.34 23.90
CA ASP A 363 13.30 -11.83 24.46
C ASP A 363 13.28 -13.36 24.58
N ASP A 364 12.16 -13.96 24.96
CA ASP A 364 11.97 -15.42 24.95
C ASP A 364 12.17 -16.00 23.55
N LEU A 365 11.54 -15.40 22.52
CA LEU A 365 11.67 -15.83 21.12
C LEU A 365 13.09 -15.66 20.57
N ILE A 366 13.76 -14.55 20.88
CA ILE A 366 15.16 -14.32 20.49
C ILE A 366 16.06 -15.42 21.08
N ASN A 367 15.77 -15.87 22.30
CA ASN A 367 16.57 -16.88 22.99
C ASN A 367 16.22 -18.32 22.59
N SER A 368 14.98 -18.60 22.18
CA SER A 368 14.47 -19.96 21.97
C SER A 368 14.42 -20.39 20.51
N LEU A 369 14.31 -19.46 19.56
CA LEU A 369 14.38 -19.77 18.13
C LEU A 369 15.73 -20.38 17.77
N THR A 370 15.74 -21.22 16.75
CA THR A 370 16.95 -21.87 16.22
C THR A 370 17.19 -21.45 14.78
N LEU A 371 18.41 -21.64 14.27
CA LEU A 371 18.71 -21.42 12.84
C LEU A 371 17.79 -22.25 11.92
N ALA A 372 17.42 -23.45 12.35
CA ALA A 372 16.48 -24.30 11.61
C ALA A 372 15.04 -23.75 11.57
N GLU A 373 14.65 -22.91 12.53
CA GLU A 373 13.28 -22.36 12.64
C GLU A 373 13.16 -20.90 12.21
N ILE A 374 14.26 -20.14 12.13
CA ILE A 374 14.18 -18.70 11.85
C ILE A 374 13.52 -18.38 10.51
N SER A 375 13.75 -19.21 9.49
CA SER A 375 13.12 -19.04 8.18
C SER A 375 11.62 -19.38 8.21
N ALA A 376 11.19 -20.31 9.07
CA ALA A 376 9.78 -20.59 9.32
C ALA A 376 9.11 -19.43 10.05
N PHE A 377 9.81 -18.79 11.00
CA PHE A 377 9.34 -17.60 11.71
C PHE A 377 9.12 -16.43 10.75
N GLU A 378 10.08 -16.13 9.87
CA GLU A 378 9.93 -15.10 8.82
C GLU A 378 8.74 -15.42 7.91
N TYR A 379 8.65 -16.67 7.42
CA TYR A 379 7.58 -17.10 6.54
C TYR A 379 6.19 -16.93 7.18
N HIS A 380 6.02 -17.29 8.46
CA HIS A 380 4.78 -17.09 9.21
C HIS A 380 4.31 -15.62 9.16
N PHE A 381 5.24 -14.67 9.31
CA PHE A 381 4.93 -13.24 9.30
C PHE A 381 4.84 -12.60 7.91
N LEU A 382 5.16 -13.33 6.83
CA LEU A 382 5.11 -12.84 5.44
C LEU A 382 3.86 -13.26 4.67
N ILE A 383 3.10 -14.26 5.13
CA ILE A 383 1.93 -14.79 4.40
C ILE A 383 0.62 -14.07 4.68
N ARG A 384 0.60 -13.12 5.62
CA ARG A 384 -0.59 -12.33 5.96
C ARG A 384 -0.22 -10.93 6.45
N LEU A 385 -1.19 -10.02 6.42
CA LEU A 385 -1.04 -8.69 6.98
C LEU A 385 -1.24 -8.73 8.49
N TYR A 386 -0.38 -7.99 9.19
CA TYR A 386 -0.33 -7.92 10.66
C TYR A 386 -0.39 -6.48 11.14
N SER A 387 -0.58 -6.31 12.45
CA SER A 387 -0.52 -5.01 13.08
C SER A 387 0.89 -4.41 13.04
N PHE A 388 0.95 -3.08 13.07
CA PHE A 388 2.20 -2.32 13.20
C PHE A 388 3.08 -2.82 14.34
N ASP A 389 2.51 -2.96 15.54
CA ASP A 389 3.24 -3.40 16.73
C ASP A 389 3.83 -4.80 16.56
N SER A 390 3.06 -5.75 15.99
CA SER A 390 3.56 -7.09 15.71
C SER A 390 4.73 -7.08 14.72
N MET A 391 4.67 -6.26 13.66
CA MET A 391 5.75 -6.16 12.67
C MET A 391 7.02 -5.51 13.23
N VAL A 392 6.89 -4.57 14.17
CA VAL A 392 8.02 -4.00 14.91
C VAL A 392 8.68 -5.07 15.79
N SER A 393 7.90 -5.85 16.55
CA SER A 393 8.43 -6.95 17.36
C SER A 393 9.17 -7.99 16.52
N VAL A 394 8.60 -8.38 15.37
CA VAL A 394 9.25 -9.31 14.43
C VAL A 394 10.59 -8.76 13.94
N SER A 395 10.65 -7.46 13.59
CA SER A 395 11.91 -6.83 13.18
C SER A 395 12.97 -6.92 14.29
N ARG A 396 12.60 -6.58 15.53
CA ARG A 396 13.50 -6.67 16.68
C ARG A 396 14.02 -8.09 16.90
N ILE A 397 13.12 -9.08 16.87
CA ILE A 397 13.45 -10.49 17.09
C ILE A 397 14.47 -10.95 16.04
N LEU A 398 14.19 -10.70 14.75
CA LEU A 398 15.08 -11.09 13.66
C LEU A 398 16.43 -10.39 13.75
N ASP A 399 16.44 -9.08 14.02
CA ASP A 399 17.66 -8.29 14.09
C ASP A 399 18.60 -8.79 15.20
N LYS A 400 18.07 -9.01 16.41
CA LYS A 400 18.85 -9.55 17.53
C LYS A 400 19.24 -10.99 17.33
N PHE A 401 18.33 -11.84 16.83
CA PHE A 401 18.61 -13.25 16.56
C PHE A 401 19.77 -13.39 15.58
N TYR A 402 19.69 -12.76 14.40
CA TYR A 402 20.78 -12.83 13.42
C TYR A 402 22.08 -12.24 13.93
N SER A 403 22.02 -11.22 14.78
CA SER A 403 23.25 -10.65 15.36
C SER A 403 23.97 -11.61 16.29
N ARG A 404 23.21 -12.37 17.09
CA ARG A 404 23.77 -13.35 18.03
C ARG A 404 24.33 -14.58 17.33
N HIS A 405 23.67 -15.02 16.27
CA HIS A 405 24.05 -16.19 15.49
C HIS A 405 24.87 -15.86 14.24
N TRP A 406 25.40 -14.63 14.11
CA TRP A 406 25.96 -14.16 12.85
C TRP A 406 27.13 -15.02 12.35
N ASN A 407 28.03 -15.41 13.26
CA ASN A 407 29.16 -16.27 12.93
C ASN A 407 28.68 -17.65 12.44
N GLU A 408 27.67 -18.23 13.10
CA GLU A 408 27.09 -19.51 12.68
C GLU A 408 26.44 -19.41 11.29
N VAL A 409 25.75 -18.29 11.00
CA VAL A 409 25.13 -18.03 9.69
C VAL A 409 26.18 -17.93 8.59
N VAL A 410 27.27 -17.18 8.81
CA VAL A 410 28.29 -16.96 7.77
C VAL A 410 29.22 -18.14 7.59
N GLU A 411 29.51 -18.93 8.63
CA GLU A 411 30.40 -20.10 8.55
C GLU A 411 29.69 -21.33 7.94
N ASN A 412 28.36 -21.42 8.09
CA ASN A 412 27.58 -22.48 7.47
C ASN A 412 27.16 -22.09 6.04
N GLN A 413 27.67 -22.81 5.03
CA GLN A 413 27.39 -22.51 3.62
C GLN A 413 25.89 -22.56 3.26
N GLN A 414 25.11 -23.47 3.88
CA GLN A 414 23.68 -23.58 3.62
C GLN A 414 22.92 -22.39 4.20
N GLU A 415 23.25 -21.99 5.43
CA GLU A 415 22.64 -20.82 6.09
C GLU A 415 23.03 -19.51 5.40
N LEU A 416 24.30 -19.34 5.03
CA LEU A 416 24.76 -18.18 4.28
C LEU A 416 24.04 -18.09 2.92
N ALA A 417 23.92 -19.21 2.20
CA ALA A 417 23.21 -19.28 0.93
C ALA A 417 21.72 -18.90 1.10
N LEU A 418 21.06 -19.44 2.10
CA LEU A 418 19.66 -19.12 2.43
C LEU A 418 19.50 -17.65 2.82
N TYR A 419 20.39 -17.10 3.64
CA TYR A 419 20.38 -15.71 4.05
C TYR A 419 20.48 -14.75 2.85
N LEU A 420 21.43 -15.03 1.94
CA LEU A 420 21.62 -14.25 0.71
C LEU A 420 20.43 -14.40 -0.26
N LYS A 421 19.84 -15.60 -0.36
CA LYS A 421 18.61 -15.84 -1.13
C LYS A 421 17.47 -14.97 -0.61
N LYS A 422 17.24 -14.97 0.70
CA LYS A 422 16.20 -14.16 1.36
C LYS A 422 16.42 -12.67 1.15
N ALA A 423 17.66 -12.19 1.26
CA ALA A 423 17.99 -10.79 1.03
C ALA A 423 17.56 -10.30 -0.37
N GLU A 424 17.77 -11.10 -1.42
CA GLU A 424 17.35 -10.74 -2.78
C GLU A 424 15.83 -10.82 -2.95
N LEU A 425 15.20 -11.88 -2.42
CA LEU A 425 13.76 -12.07 -2.53
C LEU A 425 12.97 -10.99 -1.76
N PHE A 426 13.35 -10.69 -0.52
CA PHE A 426 12.64 -9.72 0.30
C PHE A 426 12.78 -8.29 -0.24
N LYS A 427 13.93 -7.95 -0.82
CA LYS A 427 14.10 -6.68 -1.55
C LYS A 427 13.09 -6.51 -2.70
N ARG A 428 12.70 -7.61 -3.35
CA ARG A 428 11.75 -7.62 -4.47
C ARG A 428 10.28 -7.53 -4.06
N PHE A 429 9.96 -7.51 -2.76
CA PHE A 429 8.63 -7.14 -2.29
C PHE A 429 8.27 -5.69 -2.63
N GLN A 430 9.27 -4.82 -2.84
CA GLN A 430 9.09 -3.39 -3.13
C GLN A 430 8.23 -2.67 -2.09
N ILE A 431 8.47 -2.99 -0.82
CA ILE A 431 7.84 -2.36 0.33
C ILE A 431 8.94 -1.87 1.29
N SER A 432 8.64 -0.82 2.05
CA SER A 432 9.49 -0.41 3.17
C SER A 432 9.55 -1.51 4.23
N GLY A 433 10.57 -1.48 5.08
CA GLY A 433 10.69 -2.39 6.23
C GLY A 433 12.11 -2.83 6.48
N SER A 434 12.34 -3.56 7.57
CA SER A 434 13.65 -4.17 7.83
C SER A 434 13.91 -5.41 6.96
N CYS A 435 12.87 -6.01 6.34
CA CYS A 435 13.03 -7.15 5.43
C CYS A 435 13.94 -6.87 4.22
N ARG A 436 14.04 -5.61 3.77
CA ARG A 436 14.95 -5.18 2.68
C ARG A 436 16.40 -4.94 3.13
N ASN A 437 16.68 -4.98 4.43
CA ASN A 437 17.95 -4.52 5.01
C ASN A 437 18.91 -5.66 5.39
N TYR A 438 18.67 -6.89 4.93
CA TYR A 438 19.47 -8.06 5.32
C TYR A 438 20.96 -7.88 4.96
N LEU A 439 21.25 -7.30 3.80
CA LEU A 439 22.64 -7.10 3.38
C LEU A 439 23.40 -6.11 4.28
N LEU A 440 22.71 -5.27 5.08
CA LEU A 440 23.38 -4.38 6.03
C LEU A 440 24.24 -5.17 7.03
N LYS A 441 23.88 -6.41 7.39
CA LYS A 441 24.67 -7.23 8.34
C LYS A 441 26.11 -7.47 7.91
N PHE A 442 26.40 -7.37 6.61
CA PHE A 442 27.76 -7.48 6.07
C PHE A 442 28.56 -6.18 6.19
N ARG A 443 27.96 -5.06 6.58
CA ARG A 443 28.67 -3.78 6.72
C ARG A 443 29.76 -3.86 7.78
N HIS A 444 30.98 -3.45 7.40
CA HIS A 444 32.21 -3.60 8.20
C HIS A 444 32.50 -5.04 8.67
N ALA A 445 31.94 -6.05 8.00
CA ALA A 445 32.30 -7.43 8.30
C ALA A 445 33.80 -7.67 8.06
N ASP A 446 34.38 -8.58 8.83
CA ASP A 446 35.82 -8.82 8.82
C ASP A 446 36.30 -9.58 7.56
N GLY A 447 37.62 -9.74 7.46
CA GLY A 447 38.26 -10.45 6.34
C GLY A 447 37.88 -11.93 6.23
N ASN A 448 37.50 -12.59 7.33
CA ASN A 448 37.08 -13.99 7.31
C ASN A 448 35.72 -14.13 6.65
N ILE A 449 34.77 -13.25 6.96
CA ILE A 449 33.47 -13.21 6.29
C ILE A 449 33.65 -12.92 4.79
N ALA A 450 34.55 -12.01 4.43
CA ALA A 450 34.86 -11.70 3.04
C ALA A 450 35.38 -12.94 2.29
N LYS A 451 36.20 -13.75 2.96
CA LYS A 451 36.72 -15.01 2.42
C LYS A 451 35.59 -16.01 2.22
N THR A 452 34.74 -16.23 3.22
CA THR A 452 33.62 -17.16 3.11
C THR A 452 32.64 -16.78 2.00
N LEU A 453 32.34 -15.49 1.83
CA LEU A 453 31.54 -14.99 0.71
C LEU A 453 32.18 -15.28 -0.65
N LYS A 454 33.50 -15.12 -0.79
CA LYS A 454 34.21 -15.43 -2.05
C LYS A 454 34.25 -16.92 -2.34
N GLU A 455 34.34 -17.75 -1.31
CA GLU A 455 34.40 -19.21 -1.41
C GLU A 455 33.02 -19.86 -1.60
N LEU A 456 31.93 -19.17 -1.28
CA LEU A 456 30.57 -19.64 -1.53
C LEU A 456 30.34 -19.89 -3.02
N LYS A 457 30.12 -21.16 -3.39
CA LYS A 457 29.81 -21.59 -4.75
C LYS A 457 28.31 -21.81 -4.89
N THR A 458 27.69 -21.17 -5.88
CA THR A 458 26.26 -21.31 -6.16
C THR A 458 26.00 -21.17 -7.66
N GLN A 459 24.97 -21.86 -8.14
CA GLN A 459 24.40 -21.67 -9.49
C GLN A 459 23.14 -20.80 -9.44
N ASP A 460 22.66 -20.46 -8.24
CA ASP A 460 21.48 -19.63 -8.06
C ASP A 460 21.83 -18.16 -8.31
N VAL A 461 21.26 -17.59 -9.37
CA VAL A 461 21.53 -16.22 -9.81
C VAL A 461 21.22 -15.20 -8.70
N GLN A 462 20.19 -15.43 -7.89
CA GLN A 462 19.79 -14.49 -6.83
C GLN A 462 20.79 -14.51 -5.66
N ILE A 463 21.32 -15.69 -5.32
CA ILE A 463 22.38 -15.82 -4.31
C ILE A 463 23.64 -15.13 -4.81
N GLU A 464 24.01 -15.34 -6.07
CA GLU A 464 25.19 -14.71 -6.68
C GLU A 464 25.09 -13.17 -6.72
N GLU A 465 23.91 -12.64 -7.05
CA GLU A 465 23.63 -11.19 -7.01
C GLU A 465 23.77 -10.63 -5.60
N SER A 466 23.14 -11.27 -4.59
CA SER A 466 23.25 -10.87 -3.19
C SER A 466 24.68 -10.97 -2.66
N ARG A 467 25.43 -12.02 -3.04
CA ARG A 467 26.83 -12.22 -2.64
C ARG A 467 27.72 -11.07 -3.10
N LYS A 468 27.57 -10.63 -4.36
CA LYS A 468 28.29 -9.47 -4.90
C LYS A 468 27.94 -8.18 -4.16
N LYS A 469 26.65 -7.96 -3.88
CA LYS A 469 26.18 -6.79 -3.12
C LYS A 469 26.68 -6.82 -1.68
N ALA A 470 26.69 -7.98 -1.02
CA ALA A 470 27.25 -8.16 0.32
C ALA A 470 28.73 -7.76 0.37
N LEU A 471 29.55 -8.22 -0.58
CA LEU A 471 30.96 -7.82 -0.69
C LEU A 471 31.17 -6.31 -0.89
N LEU A 472 30.20 -5.61 -1.50
CA LEU A 472 30.21 -4.16 -1.63
C LEU A 472 29.85 -3.48 -0.31
N GLU A 473 28.79 -3.95 0.38
CA GLU A 473 28.35 -3.43 1.69
C GLU A 473 29.47 -3.47 2.74
N MET A 474 30.35 -4.47 2.69
CA MET A 474 31.52 -4.57 3.58
C MET A 474 32.44 -3.35 3.54
N ARG A 475 32.43 -2.59 2.44
CA ARG A 475 33.31 -1.44 2.21
C ARG A 475 32.66 -0.11 2.57
N LEU A 476 31.36 -0.09 2.84
CA LEU A 476 30.63 1.12 3.17
C LEU A 476 30.85 1.51 4.64
N PRO A 477 30.96 2.82 4.97
CA PRO A 477 31.10 3.29 6.34
C PRO A 477 29.86 2.95 7.21
N ILE A 478 30.07 2.75 8.52
CA ILE A 478 28.97 2.62 9.51
C ILE A 478 28.43 4.00 9.91
N TYR A 479 29.30 5.00 9.95
CA TYR A 479 29.01 6.32 10.49
C TYR A 479 28.98 7.37 9.39
N PHE A 480 28.01 8.26 9.48
CA PHE A 480 27.87 9.44 8.65
C PHE A 480 27.83 10.65 9.58
N GLU A 481 28.73 11.60 9.37
CA GLU A 481 28.64 12.88 10.06
C GLU A 481 27.39 13.61 9.57
N VAL A 482 26.44 13.84 10.48
CA VAL A 482 25.28 14.67 10.17
C VAL A 482 25.70 16.14 10.32
N GLU A 483 25.76 16.87 9.20
CA GLU A 483 26.15 18.29 9.18
C GLU A 483 25.25 19.16 10.08
N LYS A 484 23.99 18.74 10.28
CA LYS A 484 23.01 19.48 11.09
C LYS A 484 22.16 18.55 11.97
N LYS A 485 22.50 18.48 13.26
CA LYS A 485 21.79 17.67 14.28
C LYS A 485 20.39 18.19 14.67
N TRP A 486 19.93 19.28 14.06
CA TRP A 486 18.68 19.97 14.41
C TRP A 486 18.13 20.80 13.25
N GLY A 487 16.80 20.83 13.07
CA GLY A 487 16.09 21.57 12.03
C GLY A 487 15.23 22.70 12.60
N GLU A 488 14.50 23.43 11.76
CA GLU A 488 13.54 24.45 12.26
C GLU A 488 12.46 23.82 13.17
N ASP A 489 12.14 22.54 12.92
CA ASP A 489 11.10 21.78 13.63
C ASP A 489 11.60 21.02 14.87
N ASN A 490 12.92 20.92 15.10
CA ASN A 490 13.47 20.28 16.30
C ASN A 490 14.51 21.19 16.94
N ARG A 491 14.09 21.96 17.95
CA ARG A 491 14.88 23.01 18.62
C ARG A 491 14.47 23.15 20.07
N ASP A 492 15.38 23.62 20.92
CA ASP A 492 14.99 24.06 22.26
C ASP A 492 14.14 25.34 22.14
N THR A 493 12.94 25.31 22.70
CA THR A 493 12.00 26.43 22.71
C THR A 493 12.01 27.10 24.07
N ILE A 494 12.03 28.43 24.11
CA ILE A 494 11.83 29.20 25.35
C ILE A 494 10.42 29.76 25.31
N VAL A 495 9.49 29.13 26.03
CA VAL A 495 8.12 29.64 26.20
C VAL A 495 7.90 29.95 27.67
N VAL A 496 7.83 31.24 28.01
CA VAL A 496 7.69 31.69 29.41
C VAL A 496 6.27 31.45 29.95
N ASP A 497 5.24 31.63 29.11
CA ASP A 497 3.83 31.47 29.48
C ASP A 497 3.08 30.57 28.48
N LEU A 498 3.21 29.25 28.67
CA LEU A 498 2.64 28.25 27.77
C LEU A 498 1.11 28.23 27.82
N VAL A 499 0.53 28.38 29.02
CA VAL A 499 -0.92 28.40 29.24
C VAL A 499 -1.53 29.68 28.65
N GLY A 500 -0.86 30.83 28.78
CA GLY A 500 -1.26 32.07 28.11
C GLY A 500 -1.27 31.95 26.59
N LEU A 501 -0.24 31.30 26.01
CA LEU A 501 -0.22 31.00 24.57
C LEU A 501 -1.38 30.10 24.15
N TYR A 502 -1.68 29.05 24.90
CA TYR A 502 -2.86 28.19 24.67
C TYR A 502 -4.16 29.00 24.68
N ARG A 503 -4.39 29.83 25.71
CA ARG A 503 -5.58 30.68 25.82
C ARG A 503 -5.71 31.64 24.63
N LYS A 504 -4.59 32.17 24.14
CA LYS A 504 -4.56 33.00 22.94
C LYS A 504 -4.98 32.20 21.70
N VAL A 505 -4.42 31.00 21.49
CA VAL A 505 -4.79 30.13 20.36
C VAL A 505 -6.28 29.81 20.35
N ILE A 506 -6.86 29.46 21.51
CA ILE A 506 -8.30 29.17 21.64
C ILE A 506 -9.14 30.39 21.29
N LYS A 507 -8.72 31.59 21.73
CA LYS A 507 -9.43 32.84 21.45
C LYS A 507 -9.36 33.24 19.97
N ASP A 508 -8.18 33.11 19.36
CA ASP A 508 -7.91 33.59 18.00
C ASP A 508 -8.46 32.62 16.93
N SER A 509 -8.73 31.36 17.30
CA SER A 509 -9.09 30.27 16.36
C SER A 509 -10.54 29.78 16.49
N VAL A 510 -11.45 30.59 17.04
CA VAL A 510 -12.87 30.24 17.17
C VAL A 510 -13.48 29.96 15.78
N GLY A 511 -13.94 28.73 15.55
CA GLY A 511 -14.50 28.29 14.26
C GLY A 511 -13.46 27.83 13.22
N ASN A 512 -12.18 27.81 13.58
CA ASN A 512 -11.11 27.29 12.71
C ASN A 512 -11.09 25.75 12.74
N ARG A 513 -11.19 25.11 11.57
CA ARG A 513 -11.07 23.66 11.41
C ARG A 513 -9.69 23.09 11.79
N TYR A 514 -8.70 23.95 11.99
CA TYR A 514 -7.32 23.58 12.35
C TYR A 514 -6.98 23.81 13.83
N LEU A 515 -7.98 24.13 14.68
CA LEU A 515 -7.73 24.43 16.09
C LEU A 515 -6.99 23.31 16.83
N GLU A 516 -7.31 22.03 16.58
CA GLU A 516 -6.61 20.90 17.21
C GLU A 516 -5.13 20.89 16.86
N SER A 517 -4.80 21.11 15.58
CA SER A 517 -3.40 21.22 15.13
C SER A 517 -2.68 22.40 15.78
N ASP A 518 -3.35 23.54 15.97
CA ASP A 518 -2.75 24.68 16.65
C ASP A 518 -2.54 24.43 18.15
N VAL A 519 -3.43 23.67 18.81
CA VAL A 519 -3.22 23.21 20.20
C VAL A 519 -2.06 22.23 20.29
N GLN A 520 -1.95 21.28 19.36
CA GLN A 520 -0.81 20.35 19.27
C GLN A 520 0.52 21.10 19.08
N LYS A 521 0.54 22.17 18.29
CA LYS A 521 1.71 23.06 18.18
C LYS A 521 2.08 23.65 19.53
N VAL A 522 1.11 24.18 20.29
CA VAL A 522 1.39 24.72 21.64
C VAL A 522 1.97 23.65 22.55
N LEU A 523 1.36 22.46 22.63
CA LEU A 523 1.89 21.35 23.43
C LEU A 523 3.34 21.01 23.04
N SER A 524 3.65 21.00 21.74
CA SER A 524 5.00 20.70 21.27
C SER A 524 6.05 21.75 21.58
N LEU A 525 5.67 22.95 22.06
CA LEU A 525 6.62 23.97 22.48
C LEU A 525 7.03 23.84 23.96
N GLY A 526 6.30 23.05 24.76
CA GLY A 526 6.59 22.92 26.19
C GLY A 526 7.84 22.10 26.46
N ASN A 527 8.56 22.45 27.51
CA ASN A 527 9.75 21.75 27.98
C ASN A 527 9.44 20.80 29.15
N TYR A 528 10.43 20.00 29.56
CA TYR A 528 10.28 19.01 30.63
C TYR A 528 9.84 19.64 31.95
N ASP A 529 10.39 20.80 32.31
CA ASP A 529 10.04 21.57 33.51
C ASP A 529 8.64 22.18 33.47
N GLN A 530 7.98 22.17 32.30
CA GLN A 530 6.62 22.68 32.09
C GLN A 530 5.56 21.57 32.01
N MET A 531 5.90 20.34 32.43
CA MET A 531 5.02 19.18 32.30
C MET A 531 3.62 19.41 32.90
N GLU A 532 3.52 20.08 34.06
CA GLU A 532 2.21 20.36 34.66
C GLU A 532 1.32 21.25 33.78
N GLN A 533 1.93 22.26 33.13
CA GLN A 533 1.23 23.16 32.22
C GLN A 533 0.77 22.42 30.95
N LEU A 534 1.60 21.48 30.46
CA LEU A 534 1.23 20.62 29.33
C LEU A 534 0.01 19.75 29.67
N PHE A 535 -0.01 19.15 30.85
CA PHE A 535 -1.15 18.37 31.33
C PHE A 535 -2.40 19.23 31.54
N GLU A 536 -2.26 20.47 32.02
CA GLU A 536 -3.37 21.43 32.12
C GLU A 536 -3.97 21.69 30.75
N ILE A 537 -3.15 21.99 29.74
CA ILE A 537 -3.60 22.25 28.36
C ILE A 537 -4.29 21.01 27.79
N ALA A 538 -3.64 19.84 27.89
CA ALA A 538 -4.15 18.58 27.37
C ALA A 538 -5.49 18.16 28.01
N THR A 539 -5.70 18.48 29.29
CA THR A 539 -6.95 18.18 30.01
C THR A 539 -8.05 19.17 29.66
N ASN A 540 -7.70 20.45 29.44
CA ASN A 540 -8.67 21.51 29.18
C ASN A 540 -9.11 21.60 27.71
N TYR A 541 -8.40 20.93 26.80
CA TYR A 541 -8.79 20.83 25.40
C TYR A 541 -9.49 19.49 25.11
N LYS A 542 -10.56 19.54 24.29
CA LYS A 542 -11.28 18.36 23.84
C LYS A 542 -10.78 17.95 22.46
N PHE A 543 -9.91 16.96 22.42
CA PHE A 543 -9.41 16.34 21.20
C PHE A 543 -10.49 15.47 20.52
N ASP A 544 -10.42 15.37 19.20
CA ASP A 544 -11.30 14.50 18.40
C ASP A 544 -11.01 13.02 18.66
N ARG A 545 -9.74 12.67 18.92
CA ARG A 545 -9.31 11.32 19.28
C ARG A 545 -8.59 11.33 20.63
N GLU A 546 -8.97 10.40 21.51
CA GLU A 546 -8.41 10.34 22.87
C GLU A 546 -6.89 10.12 22.89
N GLN A 547 -6.37 9.36 21.91
CA GLN A 547 -4.94 9.08 21.75
C GLN A 547 -4.11 10.33 21.44
N ASP A 548 -4.71 11.38 20.87
CA ASP A 548 -3.99 12.59 20.48
C ASP A 548 -3.73 13.51 21.70
N ARG A 549 -4.46 13.29 22.81
CA ARG A 549 -4.40 14.13 24.02
C ARG A 549 -3.01 14.16 24.66
N TYR A 550 -2.34 13.02 24.71
CA TYR A 550 -1.05 12.85 25.39
C TYR A 550 0.08 12.48 24.43
N GLU A 551 -0.14 12.68 23.13
CA GLU A 551 0.83 12.31 22.09
C GLU A 551 2.19 13.02 22.25
N PHE A 552 2.23 14.20 22.88
CA PHE A 552 3.48 14.89 23.20
C PHE A 552 4.39 14.08 24.15
N LEU A 553 3.83 13.24 25.04
CA LEU A 553 4.64 12.40 25.94
C LEU A 553 5.39 11.32 25.17
N ASP A 554 4.74 10.73 24.17
CA ASP A 554 5.35 9.80 23.22
C ASP A 554 6.35 10.54 22.32
N ARG A 555 5.87 11.46 21.49
CA ARG A 555 6.66 12.04 20.38
C ARG A 555 7.78 12.98 20.82
N ASP A 556 7.56 13.75 21.89
CA ASP A 556 8.51 14.80 22.30
C ASP A 556 9.37 14.37 23.48
N PHE A 557 8.83 13.55 24.40
CA PHE A 557 9.51 13.13 25.63
C PHE A 557 9.90 11.65 25.67
N GLY A 558 9.51 10.87 24.65
CA GLY A 558 9.94 9.49 24.43
C GLY A 558 9.36 8.45 25.40
N PHE A 559 8.16 8.70 25.91
CA PHE A 559 7.38 7.75 26.72
C PHE A 559 6.48 6.85 25.86
N ASP A 560 6.92 6.52 24.64
CA ASP A 560 6.19 5.74 23.61
C ASP A 560 5.63 4.37 24.04
N PRO A 561 6.21 3.63 25.01
CA PRO A 561 5.66 2.33 25.40
C PRO A 561 4.55 2.43 26.46
N ILE A 562 4.25 3.63 26.96
CA ILE A 562 3.23 3.86 27.99
C ILE A 562 1.91 4.23 27.34
N ASP A 563 0.87 3.43 27.58
CA ASP A 563 -0.48 3.71 27.05
C ASP A 563 -1.20 4.75 27.93
N PHE A 564 -1.01 6.03 27.61
CA PHE A 564 -1.67 7.16 28.29
C PHE A 564 -3.18 7.25 28.05
N SER A 565 -3.73 6.45 27.12
CA SER A 565 -5.19 6.34 26.95
C SER A 565 -5.85 5.53 28.07
N GLN A 566 -5.08 4.76 28.84
CA GLN A 566 -5.61 3.96 29.94
C GLN A 566 -6.03 4.84 31.13
N PRO A 567 -7.20 4.57 31.75
CA PRO A 567 -7.65 5.32 32.91
C PRO A 567 -6.62 5.36 34.04
N GLY A 568 -6.33 6.57 34.53
CA GLY A 568 -5.44 6.80 35.67
C GLY A 568 -3.93 6.78 35.37
N VAL A 569 -3.49 6.36 34.18
CA VAL A 569 -2.06 6.35 33.81
C VAL A 569 -1.50 7.77 33.76
N ALA A 570 -2.19 8.69 33.10
CA ALA A 570 -1.80 10.09 33.02
C ALA A 570 -1.70 10.76 34.41
N LYS A 571 -2.63 10.44 35.31
CA LYS A 571 -2.62 10.94 36.70
C LYS A 571 -1.41 10.39 37.48
N ARG A 572 -1.17 9.08 37.40
CA ARG A 572 -0.02 8.42 38.05
C ARG A 572 1.30 8.98 37.52
N PHE A 573 1.40 9.24 36.22
CA PHE A 573 2.57 9.88 35.63
C PHE A 573 2.84 11.25 36.23
N LEU A 574 1.82 12.09 36.37
CA LEU A 574 1.99 13.41 36.96
C LEU A 574 2.37 13.34 38.44
N GLU A 575 1.85 12.37 39.19
CA GLU A 575 2.25 12.11 40.59
C GLU A 575 3.72 11.68 40.71
N ASN A 576 4.17 10.78 39.82
CA ASN A 576 5.57 10.36 39.74
C ASN A 576 6.46 11.54 39.32
N TYR A 577 6.08 12.32 38.31
CA TYR A 577 6.81 13.51 37.86
C TYR A 577 7.04 14.51 38.99
N ARG A 578 6.05 14.70 39.88
CA ARG A 578 6.15 15.60 41.04
C ARG A 578 7.06 15.09 42.16
N SER A 579 7.21 13.78 42.29
CA SER A 579 7.89 13.14 43.41
C SER A 579 9.29 12.63 43.08
N MET A 580 9.61 12.52 41.79
CA MET A 580 10.86 11.96 41.29
C MET A 580 11.67 13.03 40.55
N SER A 581 12.99 12.97 40.66
CA SER A 581 13.88 13.66 39.73
C SER A 581 13.67 13.15 38.30
N GLN A 582 14.12 13.91 37.30
CA GLN A 582 14.05 13.47 35.90
C GLN A 582 14.73 12.12 35.67
N ASN A 583 15.86 11.87 36.32
CA ASN A 583 16.56 10.59 36.23
C ASN A 583 15.71 9.44 36.79
N GLU A 584 15.18 9.62 38.01
CA GLU A 584 14.35 8.62 38.68
C GLU A 584 13.05 8.32 37.91
N LEU A 585 12.44 9.34 37.29
CA LEU A 585 11.23 9.16 36.49
C LEU A 585 11.49 8.26 35.27
N TYR A 586 12.55 8.53 34.50
CA TYR A 586 12.92 7.69 33.36
C TYR A 586 13.32 6.28 33.81
N GLU A 587 14.06 6.14 34.91
CA GLU A 587 14.41 4.84 35.47
C GLU A 587 13.18 4.04 35.90
N TYR A 588 12.22 4.67 36.58
CA TYR A 588 10.97 4.05 37.01
C TYR A 588 10.20 3.46 35.82
N TYR A 589 10.02 4.25 34.76
CA TYR A 589 9.25 3.80 33.60
C TYR A 589 9.97 2.75 32.76
N LEU A 590 11.32 2.78 32.70
CA LEU A 590 12.10 1.69 32.13
C LEU A 590 11.92 0.38 32.92
N ASP A 591 11.86 0.45 34.26
CA ASP A 591 11.60 -0.71 35.11
C ASP A 591 10.15 -1.21 34.97
N GLU A 592 9.16 -0.32 34.86
CA GLU A 592 7.74 -0.66 34.64
C GLU A 592 7.55 -1.50 33.36
N ILE A 593 8.23 -1.11 32.27
CA ILE A 593 8.16 -1.80 30.97
C ILE A 593 9.18 -2.94 30.83
N GLY A 594 9.98 -3.23 31.86
CA GLY A 594 10.89 -4.38 31.91
C GLY A 594 12.20 -4.23 31.11
N ILE A 595 12.71 -3.02 30.88
CA ILE A 595 13.98 -2.80 30.17
C ILE A 595 15.17 -2.93 31.12
N SER A 596 15.95 -4.01 30.94
CA SER A 596 17.19 -4.22 31.70
C SER A 596 18.33 -3.35 31.17
N ARG A 597 18.74 -2.36 31.97
CA ARG A 597 19.85 -1.43 31.68
C ARG A 597 20.92 -1.35 32.77
N LYS A 598 20.75 -2.12 33.85
CA LYS A 598 21.63 -2.12 35.03
C LYS A 598 22.24 -3.50 35.29
N THR A 599 23.40 -3.54 35.90
CA THR A 599 24.05 -4.73 36.46
C THR A 599 24.55 -4.35 37.85
N ASP A 600 24.18 -5.13 38.86
CA ASP A 600 24.49 -4.85 40.28
C ASP A 600 24.06 -3.45 40.77
N GLY A 601 22.95 -2.94 40.23
CA GLY A 601 22.38 -1.64 40.60
C GLY A 601 22.97 -0.42 39.86
N GLU A 602 24.06 -0.61 39.12
CA GLU A 602 24.72 0.43 38.33
C GLU A 602 24.36 0.34 36.85
N LEU A 603 24.47 1.47 36.13
CA LEU A 603 24.23 1.50 34.68
C LEU A 603 25.23 0.61 33.94
N ASP A 604 24.71 -0.28 33.10
CA ASP A 604 25.48 -1.18 32.26
C ASP A 604 25.50 -0.63 30.82
N PHE A 605 26.61 0.02 30.45
CA PHE A 605 26.74 0.67 29.14
C PHE A 605 26.70 -0.32 27.98
N ALA A 606 27.04 -1.60 28.19
CA ALA A 606 26.92 -2.61 27.15
C ALA A 606 25.44 -2.95 26.88
N LYS A 607 24.62 -3.09 27.93
CA LYS A 607 23.16 -3.25 27.79
C LYS A 607 22.51 -2.02 27.15
N MET A 608 22.91 -0.83 27.58
CA MET A 608 22.40 0.41 26.99
C MET A 608 22.78 0.52 25.50
N TYR A 609 24.01 0.18 25.14
CA TYR A 609 24.46 0.13 23.75
C TYR A 609 23.62 -0.85 22.91
N ASP A 610 23.33 -2.05 23.44
CA ASP A 610 22.46 -3.03 22.78
C ASP A 610 21.05 -2.47 22.50
N ILE A 611 20.46 -1.76 23.47
CA ILE A 611 19.16 -1.10 23.31
C ILE A 611 19.24 0.00 22.23
N LEU A 612 20.24 0.89 22.30
CA LEU A 612 20.43 1.95 21.30
C LEU A 612 20.59 1.39 19.88
N LYS A 613 21.19 0.20 19.75
CA LYS A 613 21.45 -0.46 18.49
C LYS A 613 20.22 -1.16 17.91
N TYR A 614 19.44 -1.85 18.74
CA TYR A 614 18.43 -2.80 18.27
C TYR A 614 17.00 -2.49 18.68
N ASP A 615 16.72 -1.43 19.44
CA ASP A 615 15.34 -1.17 19.89
C ASP A 615 14.69 0.03 19.16
N SER A 616 15.42 0.71 18.27
CA SER A 616 14.85 1.64 17.27
C SER A 616 14.52 0.88 16.00
N GLN A 617 13.27 0.47 15.84
CA GLN A 617 12.87 -0.54 14.86
C GLN A 617 11.95 0.05 13.79
N THR A 618 12.19 -0.31 12.52
CA THR A 618 11.14 -0.24 11.48
C THR A 618 10.36 -1.55 11.54
N GLU A 619 9.09 -1.52 11.15
CA GLU A 619 8.35 -2.74 10.82
C GLU A 619 9.17 -3.72 9.97
N PHE A 620 9.02 -5.03 10.19
CA PHE A 620 9.62 -6.03 9.31
C PHE A 620 9.15 -5.87 7.87
N VAL A 621 7.84 -5.70 7.69
CA VAL A 621 7.17 -5.33 6.46
C VAL A 621 6.31 -4.10 6.77
N GLY A 622 6.69 -2.93 6.23
CA GLY A 622 6.01 -1.66 6.50
C GLY A 622 6.98 -0.48 6.66
N GLY A 623 6.43 0.74 6.71
CA GLY A 623 7.23 1.97 6.72
C GLY A 623 7.37 2.64 8.08
N ALA A 624 6.58 2.23 9.06
CA ALA A 624 6.52 2.91 10.34
C ALA A 624 7.67 2.48 11.26
N THR A 625 8.03 3.38 12.17
CA THR A 625 9.14 3.19 13.12
C THR A 625 8.67 3.34 14.55
N LYS A 626 9.19 2.50 15.44
CA LYS A 626 8.98 2.59 16.89
C LYS A 626 10.32 2.74 17.59
N THR A 627 10.36 3.56 18.63
CA THR A 627 11.61 3.81 19.36
C THR A 627 11.79 2.91 20.57
N SER A 628 10.73 2.26 21.05
CA SER A 628 10.76 1.19 22.07
C SER A 628 11.63 1.55 23.28
N ALA A 629 11.40 2.73 23.87
CA ALA A 629 12.19 3.27 25.00
C ALA A 629 13.63 3.70 24.70
N VAL A 630 14.11 3.67 23.47
CA VAL A 630 15.47 4.14 23.11
C VAL A 630 15.70 5.57 23.57
N TYR A 631 14.68 6.44 23.46
CA TYR A 631 14.81 7.82 23.94
C TYR A 631 15.01 7.91 25.46
N MET A 632 14.32 7.07 26.24
CA MET A 632 14.51 7.03 27.69
C MET A 632 15.95 6.62 28.07
N ILE A 633 16.55 5.67 27.33
CA ILE A 633 17.97 5.31 27.48
C ILE A 633 18.87 6.50 27.12
N VAL A 634 18.59 7.19 26.02
CA VAL A 634 19.30 8.42 25.65
C VAL A 634 19.24 9.43 26.80
N LYS A 635 18.07 9.70 27.39
CA LYS A 635 17.92 10.64 28.50
C LYS A 635 18.76 10.30 29.72
N LEU A 636 18.86 9.02 30.09
CA LEU A 636 19.75 8.60 31.18
C LEU A 636 21.22 8.89 30.86
N LEU A 637 21.65 8.69 29.61
CA LEU A 637 23.02 9.03 29.18
C LEU A 637 23.26 10.54 29.22
N GLU A 638 22.29 11.35 28.78
CA GLU A 638 22.46 12.81 28.78
C GLU A 638 22.62 13.37 30.18
N ILE A 639 21.85 12.84 31.12
CA ILE A 639 21.93 13.21 32.53
C ILE A 639 23.25 12.74 33.12
N LYS A 640 23.65 11.49 32.87
CA LYS A 640 24.89 10.89 33.38
C LYS A 640 26.14 11.64 32.92
N PHE A 641 26.17 12.09 31.66
CA PHE A 641 27.33 12.77 31.06
C PHE A 641 27.18 14.28 30.96
N ALA A 642 26.06 14.84 31.42
CA ALA A 642 25.73 16.26 31.36
C ALA A 642 25.90 16.88 29.95
N THR A 643 25.51 16.14 28.91
CA THR A 643 25.59 16.57 27.50
C THR A 643 24.48 15.95 26.67
N THR A 644 24.00 16.66 25.66
CA THR A 644 23.05 16.13 24.66
C THR A 644 23.74 15.76 23.35
N LEU A 645 25.07 15.81 23.27
CA LEU A 645 25.85 15.67 22.03
C LEU A 645 25.49 16.70 20.93
N GLY A 646 24.90 17.82 21.33
CA GLY A 646 24.45 18.90 20.45
C GLY A 646 22.99 18.80 19.98
N TYR A 647 22.24 17.77 20.42
CA TYR A 647 20.81 17.65 20.12
C TYR A 647 19.96 18.53 21.07
N PRO A 648 18.74 18.91 20.67
CA PRO A 648 17.75 19.52 21.57
C PRO A 648 17.45 18.65 22.79
N LYS A 649 16.98 19.25 23.89
CA LYS A 649 16.68 18.55 25.16
C LYS A 649 15.50 17.58 25.07
N LYS A 650 14.66 17.75 24.05
CA LYS A 650 13.52 16.90 23.69
C LYS A 650 13.85 16.03 22.47
N LEU A 651 13.02 15.01 22.23
CA LEU A 651 13.13 14.17 21.03
C LEU A 651 12.67 14.96 19.81
N CYS A 652 11.53 15.63 19.95
CA CYS A 652 10.86 16.37 18.90
C CYS A 652 10.14 17.61 19.45
N ASN A 653 9.81 18.54 18.54
CA ASN A 653 8.68 19.44 18.72
C ASN A 653 7.63 19.06 17.68
N SER A 654 7.00 17.92 17.89
CA SER A 654 6.25 17.24 16.83
C SER A 654 5.19 18.14 16.18
N SER A 655 4.55 19.08 16.89
CA SER A 655 3.61 20.06 16.29
C SER A 655 2.53 19.41 15.40
N GLY A 656 2.19 18.13 15.64
CA GLY A 656 1.32 17.32 14.77
C GLY A 656 1.97 16.80 13.47
N ILE A 657 3.25 17.11 13.22
CA ILE A 657 4.10 16.67 12.10
C ILE A 657 4.81 15.35 12.45
N TYR A 658 4.95 14.48 11.45
CA TYR A 658 5.81 13.29 11.50
C TYR A 658 7.24 13.71 11.16
N GLY A 659 8.24 13.55 12.04
CA GLY A 659 9.59 13.99 11.64
C GLY A 659 10.81 13.70 12.49
N CYS A 660 10.71 13.41 13.80
CA CYS A 660 11.93 13.25 14.60
C CYS A 660 12.35 11.79 14.73
N SER A 661 13.41 11.42 14.01
CA SER A 661 14.03 10.10 14.10
C SER A 661 15.03 10.08 15.27
N ILE A 662 14.88 9.10 16.17
CA ILE A 662 15.87 8.86 17.26
C ILE A 662 17.17 8.21 16.74
N ARG A 663 17.20 7.73 15.49
CA ARG A 663 18.27 6.86 14.98
C ARG A 663 19.63 7.54 14.90
N GLU A 664 19.66 8.81 14.50
CA GLU A 664 20.91 9.58 14.41
C GLU A 664 21.48 9.80 15.81
N ARG A 665 20.63 10.28 16.74
CA ARG A 665 21.01 10.48 18.14
C ARG A 665 21.42 9.18 18.83
N SER A 666 20.76 8.05 18.55
CA SER A 666 21.19 6.74 19.07
C SER A 666 22.53 6.30 18.48
N GLY A 667 22.78 6.58 17.19
CA GLY A 667 24.08 6.39 16.54
C GLY A 667 25.21 7.18 17.20
N ASP A 668 24.99 8.48 17.43
CA ASP A 668 25.96 9.36 18.09
C ASP A 668 26.24 8.94 19.53
N TRP A 669 25.23 8.51 20.29
CA TRP A 669 25.44 7.98 21.63
C TRP A 669 26.21 6.66 21.63
N ARG A 670 25.97 5.76 20.67
CA ARG A 670 26.79 4.56 20.51
C ARG A 670 28.25 4.91 20.24
N HIS A 671 28.49 5.86 19.34
CA HIS A 671 29.85 6.33 19.03
C HIS A 671 30.53 6.95 20.27
N PHE A 672 29.82 7.81 21.01
CA PHE A 672 30.34 8.41 22.24
C PHE A 672 30.75 7.36 23.28
N LEU A 673 29.93 6.32 23.48
CA LEU A 673 30.26 5.24 24.43
C LEU A 673 31.52 4.45 24.00
N GLU A 674 31.71 4.26 22.69
CA GLU A 674 32.91 3.62 22.13
C GLU A 674 34.16 4.49 22.32
N GLU A 675 34.09 5.79 22.00
CA GLU A 675 35.22 6.72 22.17
C GLU A 675 35.66 6.86 23.63
N LYS A 676 34.71 6.77 24.57
CA LYS A 676 34.99 6.76 26.01
C LYS A 676 35.51 5.42 26.53
N GLY A 677 35.59 4.39 25.69
CA GLY A 677 36.02 3.05 26.09
C GLY A 677 35.08 2.36 27.07
N LEU A 678 33.80 2.77 27.10
CA LEU A 678 32.78 2.21 28.00
C LEU A 678 32.15 0.91 27.45
N VAL A 679 32.37 0.63 26.16
CA VAL A 679 31.95 -0.60 25.47
C VAL A 679 33.08 -1.10 24.59
N SER A 680 33.13 -2.42 24.33
CA SER A 680 34.14 -3.01 23.45
C SER A 680 33.84 -2.79 21.97
N LYS A 681 34.87 -2.77 21.12
CA LYS A 681 34.69 -2.65 19.66
C LYS A 681 33.90 -3.82 19.03
N SER A 682 33.88 -4.99 19.68
CA SER A 682 33.10 -6.15 19.21
C SER A 682 31.60 -5.89 19.14
N PHE A 683 31.09 -4.85 19.80
CA PHE A 683 29.67 -4.47 19.71
C PHE A 683 29.29 -3.82 18.37
N GLN A 684 30.26 -3.42 17.54
CA GLN A 684 30.01 -2.73 16.26
C GLN A 684 29.45 -3.67 15.17
N THR A 685 29.84 -4.95 15.19
CA THR A 685 29.51 -5.91 14.12
C THR A 685 28.83 -7.17 14.69
N PRO A 686 27.83 -7.74 13.99
CA PRO A 686 27.20 -7.18 12.80
C PRO A 686 26.31 -5.97 13.15
N VAL A 687 26.06 -5.07 12.21
CA VAL A 687 25.21 -3.89 12.44
C VAL A 687 23.72 -4.25 12.57
N SER A 688 22.87 -3.35 13.06
CA SER A 688 21.42 -3.54 13.08
C SER A 688 20.79 -3.40 11.68
N PHE A 689 19.65 -4.06 11.44
CA PHE A 689 18.83 -3.81 10.25
C PHE A 689 18.28 -2.39 10.19
N SER A 690 18.22 -1.69 11.32
CA SER A 690 17.77 -0.31 11.43
C SER A 690 18.89 0.72 11.25
N LEU A 691 20.12 0.28 10.93
CA LEU A 691 21.19 1.21 10.58
C LEU A 691 20.72 2.07 9.39
N ILE A 692 20.81 3.39 9.54
CA ILE A 692 20.46 4.35 8.49
C ILE A 692 21.45 4.12 7.32
N PRO A 693 20.99 3.63 6.16
CA PRO A 693 21.80 3.68 4.96
C PRO A 693 21.77 5.11 4.40
N ASP A 694 22.89 5.54 3.81
CA ASP A 694 22.93 6.73 2.94
C ASP A 694 21.82 6.76 1.89
#